data_AF-A0A151AXI5-F1
#
_entry.id   AF-A0A151AXI5-F1
#
_cell.length_a   1.000
_cell.length_b   1.000
_cell.length_c   1.000
_cell.angle_alpha   90.00
_cell.angle_beta   90.00
_cell.angle_gamma   90.00
#
_symmetry.space_group_name_H-M   'P 1'
#
loop_
_entity.id
_entity.type
_entity.pdbx_description
1 polymer ?
#
loop_
_entity_poly.entity_id
_entity_poly.type
_entity_poly.pdbx_seq_one_letter_code
_entity_poly.pdbx_strand_id
1 'polypeptide(L)'
;MDLKELEQQVKSYQPGADLKLLDDAYQFAAAAHEGQKRRSGEDYITHPLNVAAILAELQLDVVTIAAALLHDVVEDTPISLDTIREIFGDEVALLVDGVTKLSRLEYKTKEEQQAETLRKMFLAMAQDIRVILIKLADRLHNMRTLKHHPPEKQQEIARETLEIFAPLAHRLGIFRLKWELEDQSLRYLEPERYYELVNSINMKRREREEYIQQVVKILGEKLAEGGIKADIQGRPKHFYSIYNKMVKQGKELSEIYDLIAVRVIVDSVKDCYAVLGLVHALWKPIPGRFKDYIAMPKPNMYQSLHTTVIGPNGDPFEIQIRTWEMHRTAEYGIAAHWRYKEDGGNSDPDFEKKLTWLRQLLDWQREMRDPREFMESLKIDLFSDRVYVFTPKGDVVELPAGSVPIDFAYRVHTDVGHRCTGARVNGRIVPLDYKLKTGDIVEVLTTKGSRPSRDWLHIVKTSQAKNRIRQWFRKEEREKNLARGRELLEKECQKQGFDPEEILKPPLLQEAARKFNVATSEDLYVMVGDGVLTPYQVLGRLKGEEEVPPPAEAAKTTVKPWSGYGKPSHGIRVKGIDNLDIRLAHCCNPLPGDAILGYITRGRGVSVHRADCPNINHHRETERERIIEVAWDGTADATYQVHIEALALDRPNLAMDIMAAVADTKTIINSVHARATRNDQALVDLKIEIRSLEHLNYIMDKIRRIRDVMEVKRVVPS
;
A
#
# COMPACT_ATOMS: atom_id res chain seq x y z
N MET A 1 -35.78 8.54 -1.16
CA MET A 1 -35.51 7.11 -1.39
C MET A 1 -36.23 6.32 -0.32
N ASP A 2 -37.40 5.83 -0.67
CA ASP A 2 -38.13 4.79 0.07
C ASP A 2 -38.04 3.45 -0.69
N LEU A 3 -38.58 2.36 -0.12
CA LEU A 3 -38.55 1.05 -0.77
C LEU A 3 -39.29 1.04 -2.12
N LYS A 4 -40.40 1.79 -2.23
CA LYS A 4 -41.22 1.82 -3.45
C LYS A 4 -40.49 2.51 -4.60
N GLU A 5 -39.79 3.61 -4.30
CA GLU A 5 -38.91 4.30 -5.24
C GLU A 5 -37.79 3.36 -5.73
N LEU A 6 -37.18 2.59 -4.81
CA LEU A 6 -36.17 1.60 -5.16
C LEU A 6 -36.74 0.50 -6.08
N GLU A 7 -37.88 -0.10 -5.73
CA GLU A 7 -38.54 -1.11 -6.56
C GLU A 7 -38.92 -0.59 -7.95
N GLN A 8 -39.43 0.65 -8.04
CA GLN A 8 -39.75 1.28 -9.32
C GLN A 8 -38.49 1.50 -10.17
N GLN A 9 -37.40 1.91 -9.54
CA GLN A 9 -36.12 2.08 -10.22
C GLN A 9 -35.61 0.73 -10.74
N VAL A 10 -35.64 -0.33 -9.94
CA VAL A 10 -35.23 -1.69 -10.37
C VAL A 10 -36.10 -2.17 -11.54
N LYS A 11 -37.42 -2.03 -11.45
CA LYS A 11 -38.36 -2.36 -12.55
C LYS A 11 -38.06 -1.65 -13.85
N SER A 12 -37.56 -0.41 -13.79
CA SER A 12 -37.32 0.40 -14.99
C SER A 12 -36.27 -0.22 -15.92
N TYR A 13 -35.31 -0.96 -15.37
CA TYR A 13 -34.26 -1.62 -16.14
C TYR A 13 -34.35 -3.15 -16.10
N GLN A 14 -35.03 -3.75 -15.13
CA GLN A 14 -35.28 -5.18 -15.02
C GLN A 14 -36.77 -5.45 -14.74
N PRO A 15 -37.64 -5.45 -15.76
CA PRO A 15 -39.09 -5.62 -15.57
C PRO A 15 -39.50 -6.96 -14.93
N GLY A 16 -38.69 -8.02 -15.10
CA GLY A 16 -38.91 -9.35 -14.51
C GLY A 16 -38.21 -9.58 -13.17
N ALA A 17 -37.71 -8.53 -12.53
CA ALA A 17 -37.06 -8.60 -11.22
C ALA A 17 -37.96 -9.23 -10.14
N ASP A 18 -37.40 -10.10 -9.31
CA ASP A 18 -38.08 -10.62 -8.11
C ASP A 18 -38.13 -9.55 -7.01
N LEU A 19 -39.16 -8.72 -7.05
CA LEU A 19 -39.34 -7.65 -6.06
C LEU A 19 -39.66 -8.20 -4.67
N LYS A 20 -40.20 -9.42 -4.61
CA LYS A 20 -40.53 -10.03 -3.33
C LYS A 20 -39.26 -10.25 -2.53
N LEU A 21 -38.19 -10.68 -3.19
CA LEU A 21 -36.86 -10.78 -2.58
C LEU A 21 -36.39 -9.43 -1.99
N LEU A 22 -36.65 -8.31 -2.66
CA LEU A 22 -36.28 -6.97 -2.17
C LEU A 22 -37.11 -6.54 -0.96
N ASP A 23 -38.42 -6.77 -1.01
CA ASP A 23 -39.31 -6.47 0.12
C ASP A 23 -38.93 -7.33 1.32
N ASP A 24 -38.78 -8.65 1.14
CA ASP A 24 -38.37 -9.58 2.20
C ASP A 24 -37.01 -9.16 2.82
N ALA A 25 -36.02 -8.79 1.99
CA ALA A 25 -34.72 -8.31 2.47
C ALA A 25 -34.82 -6.97 3.21
N TYR A 26 -35.65 -6.04 2.74
CA TYR A 26 -35.88 -4.76 3.41
C TYR A 26 -36.56 -4.95 4.76
N GLN A 27 -37.65 -5.72 4.83
CA GLN A 27 -38.37 -5.97 6.09
C GLN A 27 -37.45 -6.67 7.10
N PHE A 28 -36.65 -7.63 6.64
CA PHE A 28 -35.70 -8.33 7.50
C PHE A 28 -34.62 -7.38 8.05
N ALA A 29 -34.02 -6.55 7.20
CA ALA A 29 -33.03 -5.55 7.64
C ALA A 29 -33.65 -4.51 8.57
N ALA A 30 -34.87 -4.04 8.28
CA ALA A 30 -35.58 -3.06 9.10
C ALA A 30 -35.89 -3.62 10.50
N ALA A 31 -36.33 -4.87 10.59
CA ALA A 31 -36.57 -5.57 11.85
C ALA A 31 -35.26 -5.83 12.61
N ALA A 32 -34.19 -6.25 11.91
CA ALA A 32 -32.90 -6.54 12.52
C ALA A 32 -32.26 -5.29 13.17
N HIS A 33 -32.42 -4.13 12.54
CA HIS A 33 -31.90 -2.85 13.01
C HIS A 33 -32.93 -2.01 13.79
N GLU A 34 -34.03 -2.61 14.26
CA GLU A 34 -35.06 -1.89 15.01
C GLU A 34 -34.47 -1.26 16.28
N GLY A 35 -34.75 0.04 16.48
CA GLY A 35 -34.21 0.82 17.59
C GLY A 35 -32.76 1.29 17.43
N GLN A 36 -32.05 0.86 16.38
CA GLN A 36 -30.71 1.35 16.06
C GLN A 36 -30.77 2.68 15.29
N LYS A 37 -29.97 3.65 15.72
CA LYS A 37 -29.88 4.97 15.07
C LYS A 37 -28.49 5.27 14.55
N ARG A 38 -28.41 5.97 13.43
CA ARG A 38 -27.14 6.53 12.92
C ARG A 38 -26.71 7.72 13.76
N ARG A 39 -25.45 8.15 13.57
CA ARG A 39 -24.92 9.39 14.18
C ARG A 39 -25.65 10.66 13.72
N SER A 40 -26.33 10.62 12.57
CA SER A 40 -27.22 11.70 12.11
C SER A 40 -28.51 11.80 12.93
N GLY A 41 -28.88 10.76 13.68
CA GLY A 41 -30.16 10.62 14.38
C GLY A 41 -31.25 9.92 13.59
N GLU A 42 -31.00 9.62 12.31
CA GLU A 42 -31.89 8.84 11.43
C GLU A 42 -31.87 7.35 11.78
N ASP A 43 -32.95 6.64 11.43
CA ASP A 43 -33.04 5.19 11.62
C ASP A 43 -32.00 4.47 10.77
N TYR A 44 -31.40 3.40 11.33
CA TYR A 44 -30.26 2.73 10.68
C TYR A 44 -30.58 2.21 9.27
N ILE A 45 -31.80 1.73 9.05
CA ILE A 45 -32.29 1.21 7.76
C ILE A 45 -32.13 2.19 6.58
N THR A 46 -32.08 3.50 6.86
CA THR A 46 -31.82 4.52 5.84
C THR A 46 -30.49 4.30 5.13
N HIS A 47 -29.47 3.78 5.82
CA HIS A 47 -28.17 3.53 5.21
C HIS A 47 -28.19 2.38 4.20
N PRO A 48 -28.59 1.14 4.56
CA PRO A 48 -28.71 0.05 3.58
C PRO A 48 -29.60 0.40 2.39
N LEU A 49 -30.70 1.15 2.61
CA LEU A 49 -31.58 1.57 1.54
C LEU A 49 -30.89 2.52 0.53
N ASN A 50 -30.08 3.47 1.01
CA ASN A 50 -29.31 4.35 0.13
C ASN A 50 -28.17 3.60 -0.58
N VAL A 51 -27.57 2.59 0.04
CA VAL A 51 -26.56 1.73 -0.62
C VAL A 51 -27.21 0.93 -1.75
N ALA A 52 -28.36 0.31 -1.49
CA ALA A 52 -29.16 -0.39 -2.49
C ALA A 52 -29.56 0.53 -3.65
N ALA A 53 -29.92 1.79 -3.37
CA ALA A 53 -30.24 2.77 -4.40
C ALA A 53 -29.05 3.15 -5.28
N ILE A 54 -27.85 3.33 -4.70
CA ILE A 54 -26.62 3.57 -5.47
C ILE A 54 -26.37 2.38 -6.43
N LEU A 55 -26.57 1.15 -5.98
CA LEU A 55 -26.41 -0.04 -6.81
C LEU A 55 -27.49 -0.16 -7.90
N ALA A 56 -28.73 0.24 -7.59
CA ALA A 56 -29.80 0.34 -8.57
C ALA A 56 -29.53 1.43 -9.62
N GLU A 57 -28.82 2.52 -9.29
CA GLU A 57 -28.37 3.53 -10.28
C GLU A 57 -27.31 2.97 -11.24
N LEU A 58 -26.54 1.97 -10.78
CA LEU A 58 -25.60 1.22 -11.60
C LEU A 58 -26.27 0.06 -12.36
N GLN A 59 -27.60 -0.11 -12.22
CA GLN A 59 -28.42 -1.13 -12.87
C GLN A 59 -27.97 -2.57 -12.59
N LEU A 60 -27.62 -2.86 -11.33
CA LEU A 60 -27.22 -4.20 -10.90
C LEU A 60 -28.44 -5.11 -10.65
N ASP A 61 -28.17 -6.41 -10.59
CA ASP A 61 -29.17 -7.46 -10.37
C ASP A 61 -29.82 -7.36 -8.98
N VAL A 62 -31.04 -7.88 -8.89
CA VAL A 62 -31.86 -7.91 -7.67
C VAL A 62 -31.13 -8.57 -6.50
N VAL A 63 -30.36 -9.63 -6.75
CA VAL A 63 -29.61 -10.35 -5.71
C VAL A 63 -28.55 -9.44 -5.08
N THR A 64 -27.80 -8.69 -5.90
CA THR A 64 -26.87 -7.66 -5.42
C THR A 64 -27.57 -6.61 -4.56
N ILE A 65 -28.74 -6.15 -4.98
CA ILE A 65 -29.51 -5.10 -4.28
C ILE A 65 -30.05 -5.64 -2.95
N ALA A 66 -30.53 -6.87 -2.92
CA ALA A 66 -30.95 -7.56 -1.69
C ALA A 66 -29.77 -7.73 -0.72
N ALA A 67 -28.61 -8.20 -1.20
CA ALA A 67 -27.39 -8.30 -0.39
C ALA A 67 -26.95 -6.94 0.18
N ALA A 68 -27.14 -5.86 -0.57
CA ALA A 68 -26.85 -4.50 -0.09
C ALA A 68 -27.81 -4.01 1.01
N LEU A 69 -29.07 -4.43 0.99
CA LEU A 69 -30.00 -4.17 2.11
C LEU A 69 -29.57 -4.92 3.38
N LEU A 70 -28.93 -6.08 3.22
CA LEU A 70 -28.54 -6.99 4.31
C LEU A 70 -27.09 -6.83 4.78
N HIS A 71 -26.28 -5.99 4.12
CA HIS A 71 -24.81 -6.01 4.26
C HIS A 71 -24.28 -5.79 5.69
N ASP A 72 -24.97 -4.97 6.49
CA ASP A 72 -24.59 -4.66 7.88
C ASP A 72 -25.35 -5.52 8.90
N VAL A 73 -26.30 -6.35 8.47
CA VAL A 73 -27.15 -7.13 9.38
C VAL A 73 -26.31 -8.11 10.21
N VAL A 74 -25.34 -8.79 9.60
CA VAL A 74 -24.46 -9.75 10.31
C VAL A 74 -23.42 -9.05 11.19
N GLU A 75 -23.05 -7.81 10.85
CA GLU A 75 -22.04 -7.05 11.61
C GLU A 75 -22.63 -6.44 12.89
N ASP A 76 -23.80 -5.80 12.77
CA ASP A 76 -24.35 -4.94 13.81
C ASP A 76 -25.49 -5.57 14.62
N THR A 77 -25.94 -6.77 14.22
CA THR A 77 -27.05 -7.47 14.86
C THR A 77 -26.63 -8.90 15.26
N PRO A 78 -27.36 -9.59 16.15
CA PRO A 78 -27.03 -10.95 16.56
C PRO A 78 -27.32 -12.03 15.49
N ILE A 79 -27.81 -11.63 14.31
CA ILE A 79 -28.19 -12.53 13.23
C ILE A 79 -26.94 -13.16 12.59
N SER A 80 -26.99 -14.47 12.39
CA SER A 80 -25.88 -15.24 11.81
C SER A 80 -25.91 -15.27 10.29
N LEU A 81 -24.75 -15.50 9.67
CA LEU A 81 -24.66 -15.72 8.23
C LEU A 81 -25.48 -16.94 7.77
N ASP A 82 -25.56 -17.99 8.59
CA ASP A 82 -26.31 -19.21 8.28
C ASP A 82 -27.82 -18.91 8.18
N THR A 83 -28.33 -18.01 9.03
CA THR A 83 -29.71 -17.53 8.93
C THR A 83 -29.97 -16.81 7.60
N ILE A 84 -29.03 -15.97 7.14
CA ILE A 84 -29.16 -15.31 5.83
C ILE A 84 -29.17 -16.34 4.71
N ARG A 85 -28.31 -17.37 4.78
CA ARG A 85 -28.26 -18.45 3.81
C ARG A 85 -29.58 -19.24 3.74
N GLU A 86 -30.18 -19.54 4.88
CA GLU A 86 -31.46 -20.28 4.95
C GLU A 86 -32.63 -19.49 4.34
N ILE A 87 -32.67 -18.17 4.56
CA ILE A 87 -33.81 -17.33 4.12
C ILE A 87 -33.64 -16.84 2.68
N PHE A 88 -32.43 -16.38 2.32
CA PHE A 88 -32.16 -15.68 1.06
C PHE A 88 -31.27 -16.47 0.08
N GLY A 89 -30.78 -17.64 0.50
CA GLY A 89 -29.97 -18.53 -0.32
C GLY A 89 -28.46 -18.30 -0.25
N ASP A 90 -27.71 -19.24 -0.83
CA ASP A 90 -26.24 -19.25 -0.81
C ASP A 90 -25.61 -18.02 -1.46
N GLU A 91 -26.23 -17.51 -2.54
CA GLU A 91 -25.69 -16.41 -3.32
C GLU A 91 -25.71 -15.08 -2.54
N VAL A 92 -26.85 -14.75 -1.91
CA VAL A 92 -26.97 -13.56 -1.05
C VAL A 92 -26.03 -13.69 0.15
N ALA A 93 -25.97 -14.86 0.78
CA ALA A 93 -25.09 -15.10 1.92
C ALA A 93 -23.61 -14.92 1.58
N LEU A 94 -23.17 -15.38 0.40
CA LEU A 94 -21.80 -15.18 -0.09
C LEU A 94 -21.47 -13.69 -0.23
N LEU A 95 -22.39 -12.91 -0.83
CA LEU A 95 -22.20 -11.48 -1.01
C LEU A 95 -22.13 -10.74 0.33
N VAL A 96 -23.03 -11.06 1.26
CA VAL A 96 -23.06 -10.47 2.60
C VAL A 96 -21.79 -10.83 3.39
N ASP A 97 -21.35 -12.09 3.39
CA ASP A 97 -20.08 -12.47 4.04
C ASP A 97 -18.89 -11.68 3.46
N GLY A 98 -18.85 -11.54 2.13
CA GLY A 98 -17.77 -10.84 1.44
C GLY A 98 -17.63 -9.37 1.84
N VAL A 99 -18.73 -8.69 2.17
CA VAL A 99 -18.73 -7.28 2.59
C VAL A 99 -18.58 -7.07 4.09
N THR A 100 -18.82 -8.13 4.89
CA THR A 100 -18.71 -8.07 6.35
C THR A 100 -17.25 -7.98 6.83
N LYS A 101 -16.99 -7.03 7.74
CA LYS A 101 -15.70 -6.82 8.40
C LYS A 101 -15.32 -8.01 9.28
N LEU A 102 -14.03 -8.34 9.32
CA LEU A 102 -13.45 -9.24 10.30
C LEU A 102 -13.40 -8.54 11.67
N SER A 103 -14.52 -8.56 12.39
CA SER A 103 -14.64 -7.92 13.71
C SER A 103 -14.19 -8.81 14.89
N ARG A 104 -13.81 -10.07 14.65
CA ARG A 104 -13.62 -11.09 15.71
C ARG A 104 -12.19 -11.55 16.01
N LEU A 105 -11.15 -10.92 15.45
CA LEU A 105 -9.76 -11.31 15.71
C LEU A 105 -9.01 -10.23 16.50
N GLU A 106 -8.35 -10.63 17.60
CA GLU A 106 -7.51 -9.77 18.42
C GLU A 106 -6.21 -9.43 17.68
N TYR A 107 -6.24 -8.40 16.85
CA TYR A 107 -5.05 -7.92 16.16
C TYR A 107 -4.22 -7.00 17.07
N LYS A 108 -2.89 -7.12 16.97
CA LYS A 108 -1.94 -6.33 17.77
C LYS A 108 -1.87 -4.87 17.33
N THR A 109 -2.22 -4.56 16.07
CA THR A 109 -2.17 -3.20 15.50
C THR A 109 -3.33 -2.92 14.55
N LYS A 110 -3.73 -1.64 14.44
CA LYS A 110 -4.76 -1.19 13.48
C LYS A 110 -4.37 -1.42 12.02
N GLU A 111 -3.08 -1.33 11.69
CA GLU A 111 -2.56 -1.55 10.34
C GLU A 111 -2.71 -3.02 9.90
N GLU A 112 -2.43 -3.96 10.79
CA GLU A 112 -2.64 -5.40 10.54
C GLU A 112 -4.13 -5.71 10.35
N GLN A 113 -5.01 -5.11 11.16
CA GLN A 113 -6.45 -5.27 11.01
C GLN A 113 -6.96 -4.72 9.66
N GLN A 114 -6.45 -3.55 9.23
CA GLN A 114 -6.78 -2.99 7.92
C GLN A 114 -6.28 -3.88 6.78
N ALA A 115 -5.05 -4.38 6.87
CA ALA A 115 -4.47 -5.28 5.88
C ALA A 115 -5.30 -6.56 5.72
N GLU A 116 -5.71 -7.18 6.83
CA GLU A 116 -6.47 -8.43 6.78
C GLU A 116 -7.93 -8.21 6.34
N THR A 117 -8.52 -7.06 6.69
CA THR A 117 -9.85 -6.66 6.18
C THR A 117 -9.82 -6.47 4.66
N LEU A 118 -8.82 -5.76 4.15
CA LEU A 118 -8.63 -5.58 2.71
C LEU A 118 -8.36 -6.92 2.03
N ARG A 119 -7.55 -7.79 2.65
CA ARG A 119 -7.28 -9.13 2.15
C ARG A 119 -8.54 -9.99 2.02
N LYS A 120 -9.40 -10.03 3.04
CA LYS A 120 -10.69 -10.74 2.98
C LYS A 120 -11.56 -10.16 1.86
N MET A 121 -11.66 -8.84 1.79
CA MET A 121 -12.40 -8.17 0.72
C MET A 121 -11.89 -8.59 -0.67
N PHE A 122 -10.58 -8.56 -0.93
CA PHE A 122 -10.00 -8.99 -2.21
C PHE A 122 -10.24 -10.49 -2.51
N LEU A 123 -10.22 -11.35 -1.49
CA LEU A 123 -10.52 -12.78 -1.65
C LEU A 123 -11.98 -12.97 -2.09
N ALA A 124 -12.90 -12.31 -1.39
CA ALA A 124 -14.33 -12.35 -1.71
C ALA A 124 -14.61 -11.76 -3.10
N MET A 125 -13.94 -10.67 -3.48
CA MET A 125 -14.01 -10.08 -4.82
C MET A 125 -13.57 -11.03 -5.93
N ALA A 126 -12.57 -11.86 -5.66
CA ALA A 126 -12.06 -12.80 -6.64
C ALA A 126 -13.01 -13.99 -6.85
N GLN A 127 -13.86 -14.28 -5.86
CA GLN A 127 -14.97 -15.22 -5.99
C GLN A 127 -16.16 -14.55 -6.69
N ASP A 128 -16.53 -13.35 -6.26
CA ASP A 128 -17.63 -12.58 -6.85
C ASP A 128 -17.35 -11.06 -6.83
N ILE A 129 -17.36 -10.46 -8.01
CA ILE A 129 -17.09 -9.02 -8.17
C ILE A 129 -18.21 -8.13 -7.62
N ARG A 130 -19.41 -8.64 -7.41
CA ARG A 130 -20.52 -7.87 -6.82
C ARG A 130 -20.20 -7.41 -5.40
N VAL A 131 -19.35 -8.15 -4.67
CA VAL A 131 -18.87 -7.77 -3.33
C VAL A 131 -18.21 -6.40 -3.32
N ILE A 132 -17.32 -6.09 -4.27
CA ILE A 132 -16.69 -4.76 -4.32
C ILE A 132 -17.66 -3.66 -4.75
N LEU A 133 -18.64 -3.99 -5.59
CA LEU A 133 -19.66 -3.01 -5.99
C LEU A 133 -20.46 -2.56 -4.76
N ILE A 134 -20.94 -3.53 -3.96
CA ILE A 134 -21.61 -3.25 -2.68
C ILE A 134 -20.69 -2.44 -1.78
N LYS A 135 -19.41 -2.82 -1.65
CA LYS A 135 -18.48 -2.10 -0.77
C LYS A 135 -18.16 -0.68 -1.21
N LEU A 136 -18.08 -0.43 -2.52
CA LEU A 136 -17.89 0.92 -3.07
C LEU A 136 -19.15 1.77 -2.87
N ALA A 137 -20.34 1.20 -3.00
CA ALA A 137 -21.60 1.89 -2.72
C ALA A 137 -21.76 2.23 -1.23
N ASP A 138 -21.45 1.27 -0.34
CA ASP A 138 -21.34 1.48 1.11
C ASP A 138 -20.39 2.64 1.42
N ARG A 139 -19.16 2.56 0.89
CA ARG A 139 -18.16 3.62 1.10
C ARG A 139 -18.62 4.97 0.58
N LEU A 140 -19.27 5.03 -0.59
CA LEU A 140 -19.79 6.28 -1.14
C LEU A 140 -20.86 6.89 -0.25
N HIS A 141 -21.82 6.09 0.24
CA HIS A 141 -22.83 6.60 1.16
C HIS A 141 -22.22 7.08 2.48
N ASN A 142 -21.21 6.38 2.99
CA ASN A 142 -20.46 6.83 4.16
C ASN A 142 -19.75 8.16 3.93
N MET A 143 -19.14 8.36 2.76
CA MET A 143 -18.54 9.65 2.37
C MET A 143 -19.58 10.78 2.27
N ARG A 144 -20.78 10.51 1.72
CA ARG A 144 -21.88 11.49 1.64
C ARG A 144 -22.39 11.93 3.03
N THR A 145 -22.32 11.03 4.02
CA THR A 145 -22.83 11.28 5.37
C THR A 145 -21.75 11.56 6.43
N LEU A 146 -20.50 11.70 5.98
CA LEU A 146 -19.29 11.78 6.82
C LEU A 146 -19.26 12.99 7.78
N LYS A 147 -20.03 14.05 7.48
CA LYS A 147 -20.11 15.30 8.27
C LYS A 147 -20.45 15.11 9.77
N HIS A 148 -21.09 14.00 10.14
CA HIS A 148 -21.49 13.70 11.53
C HIS A 148 -20.39 12.99 12.35
N HIS A 149 -19.23 12.72 11.76
CA HIS A 149 -18.08 12.14 12.46
C HIS A 149 -17.14 13.23 13.01
N PRO A 150 -16.34 12.93 14.05
CA PRO A 150 -15.27 13.82 14.50
C PRO A 150 -14.23 14.06 13.40
N PRO A 151 -13.57 15.24 13.34
CA PRO A 151 -12.63 15.61 12.29
C PRO A 151 -11.53 14.58 12.02
N GLU A 152 -10.96 13.98 13.07
CA GLU A 152 -9.93 12.94 12.94
C GLU A 152 -10.43 11.73 12.14
N LYS A 153 -11.64 11.25 12.45
CA LYS A 153 -12.27 10.12 11.77
C LYS A 153 -12.71 10.50 10.35
N GLN A 154 -13.09 11.76 10.11
CA GLN A 154 -13.36 12.25 8.76
C GLN A 154 -12.10 12.18 7.89
N GLN A 155 -10.96 12.65 8.40
CA GLN A 155 -9.68 12.59 7.67
C GLN A 155 -9.21 11.15 7.43
N GLU A 156 -9.33 10.28 8.44
CA GLU A 156 -8.99 8.85 8.32
C GLU A 156 -9.78 8.18 7.19
N ILE A 157 -11.12 8.31 7.21
CA ILE A 157 -12.01 7.73 6.21
C ILE A 157 -11.78 8.34 4.84
N ALA A 158 -11.59 9.66 4.75
CA ALA A 158 -11.34 10.35 3.48
C ALA A 158 -10.00 9.95 2.86
N ARG A 159 -8.95 9.76 3.66
CA ARG A 159 -7.64 9.28 3.22
C ARG A 159 -7.71 7.85 2.72
N GLU A 160 -8.33 6.96 3.50
CA GLU A 160 -8.57 5.57 3.10
C GLU A 160 -9.36 5.50 1.77
N THR A 161 -10.38 6.34 1.64
CA THR A 161 -11.19 6.43 0.42
C THR A 161 -10.37 6.84 -0.79
N LEU A 162 -9.53 7.86 -0.63
CA LEU A 162 -8.71 8.39 -1.72
C LEU A 162 -7.59 7.43 -2.10
N GLU A 163 -6.98 6.79 -1.11
CA GLU A 163 -5.85 5.88 -1.31
C GLU A 163 -6.29 4.51 -1.78
N ILE A 164 -7.49 4.00 -1.44
CA ILE A 164 -7.88 2.62 -1.72
C ILE A 164 -9.12 2.56 -2.63
N PHE A 165 -10.24 3.12 -2.18
CA PHE A 165 -11.55 2.89 -2.82
C PHE A 165 -11.70 3.62 -4.16
N ALA A 166 -11.25 4.87 -4.27
CA ALA A 166 -11.30 5.62 -5.52
C ALA A 166 -10.44 4.98 -6.62
N PRO A 167 -9.17 4.57 -6.38
CA PRO A 167 -8.39 3.83 -7.37
C PRO A 167 -8.98 2.46 -7.73
N LEU A 168 -9.60 1.76 -6.78
CA LEU A 168 -10.32 0.51 -7.07
C LEU A 168 -11.49 0.76 -8.03
N ALA A 169 -12.33 1.75 -7.76
CA ALA A 169 -13.41 2.14 -8.66
C ALA A 169 -12.87 2.52 -10.05
N HIS A 170 -11.75 3.23 -10.13
CA HIS A 170 -11.08 3.57 -11.39
C HIS A 170 -10.65 2.32 -12.19
N ARG A 171 -10.05 1.33 -11.51
CA ARG A 171 -9.56 0.10 -12.13
C ARG A 171 -10.69 -0.78 -12.65
N LEU A 172 -11.82 -0.79 -11.94
CA LEU A 172 -13.06 -1.46 -12.37
C LEU A 172 -13.82 -0.68 -13.46
N GLY A 173 -13.34 0.51 -13.83
CA GLY A 173 -13.96 1.36 -14.86
C GLY A 173 -15.23 2.08 -14.38
N ILE A 174 -15.53 2.04 -13.08
CA ILE A 174 -16.75 2.63 -12.49
C ILE A 174 -16.47 4.10 -12.21
N PHE A 175 -16.41 4.89 -13.29
CA PHE A 175 -16.05 6.30 -13.18
C PHE A 175 -17.03 7.05 -12.29
N ARG A 176 -18.33 6.76 -12.37
CA ARG A 176 -19.36 7.44 -11.58
C ARG A 176 -19.06 7.44 -10.08
N LEU A 177 -18.71 6.29 -9.52
CA LEU A 177 -18.34 6.20 -8.10
C LEU A 177 -16.97 6.85 -7.84
N LYS A 178 -16.00 6.64 -8.73
CA LYS A 178 -14.65 7.17 -8.59
C LYS A 178 -14.63 8.68 -8.34
N TRP A 179 -15.23 9.48 -9.24
CA TRP A 179 -15.10 10.94 -9.16
C TRP A 179 -15.80 11.51 -7.93
N GLU A 180 -16.91 10.90 -7.52
CA GLU A 180 -17.63 11.34 -6.34
C GLU A 180 -16.87 11.01 -5.05
N LEU A 181 -16.27 9.81 -4.97
CA LEU A 181 -15.36 9.45 -3.87
C LEU A 181 -14.16 10.41 -3.80
N GLU A 182 -13.55 10.74 -4.95
CA GLU A 182 -12.43 11.68 -5.04
C GLU A 182 -12.80 13.09 -4.58
N ASP A 183 -13.93 13.63 -5.05
CA ASP A 183 -14.39 14.98 -4.70
C ASP A 183 -14.80 15.07 -3.22
N GLN A 184 -15.49 14.05 -2.67
CA GLN A 184 -15.79 14.00 -1.24
C GLN A 184 -14.52 13.87 -0.41
N SER A 185 -13.56 13.03 -0.82
CA SER A 185 -12.28 12.92 -0.13
C SER A 185 -11.52 14.26 -0.11
N LEU A 186 -11.49 14.99 -1.24
CA LEU A 186 -10.85 16.31 -1.30
C LEU A 186 -11.46 17.28 -0.31
N ARG A 187 -12.80 17.30 -0.21
CA ARG A 187 -13.54 18.18 0.70
C ARG A 187 -13.12 18.02 2.17
N TYR A 188 -12.81 16.80 2.60
CA TYR A 188 -12.43 16.52 3.99
C TYR A 188 -10.92 16.55 4.24
N LEU A 189 -10.11 16.26 3.23
CA LEU A 189 -8.64 16.30 3.35
C LEU A 189 -8.08 17.71 3.20
N GLU A 190 -8.63 18.51 2.27
CA GLU A 190 -8.15 19.85 1.91
C GLU A 190 -9.36 20.81 1.75
N PRO A 191 -10.09 21.11 2.84
CA PRO A 191 -11.36 21.86 2.76
C PRO A 191 -11.19 23.26 2.17
N GLU A 192 -10.13 23.99 2.53
CA GLU A 192 -9.85 25.34 2.03
C GLU A 192 -9.74 25.34 0.50
N ARG A 193 -8.87 24.49 -0.04
CA ARG A 193 -8.67 24.34 -1.49
C ARG A 193 -9.92 23.88 -2.21
N TYR A 194 -10.71 22.98 -1.61
CA TYR A 194 -11.98 22.53 -2.17
C TYR A 194 -12.97 23.70 -2.32
N TYR A 195 -13.19 24.49 -1.27
CA TYR A 195 -14.14 25.60 -1.32
C TYR A 195 -13.63 26.77 -2.17
N GLU A 196 -12.32 27.02 -2.22
CA GLU A 196 -11.71 27.95 -3.17
C GLU A 196 -12.02 27.54 -4.62
N LEU A 197 -11.79 26.27 -4.98
CA LEU A 197 -12.11 25.75 -6.31
C LEU A 197 -13.60 25.90 -6.64
N VAL A 198 -14.48 25.53 -5.70
CA VAL A 198 -15.94 25.68 -5.88
C VAL A 198 -16.30 27.13 -6.15
N ASN A 199 -15.76 28.09 -5.39
CA ASN A 199 -16.04 29.51 -5.54
C ASN A 199 -15.51 30.06 -6.87
N SER A 200 -14.26 29.77 -7.23
CA SER A 200 -13.66 30.24 -8.48
C SER A 200 -14.36 29.67 -9.72
N ILE A 201 -14.79 28.41 -9.66
CA ILE A 201 -15.58 27.77 -10.72
C ILE A 201 -16.97 28.39 -10.82
N ASN A 202 -17.63 28.65 -9.70
CA ASN A 202 -18.95 29.28 -9.68
C ASN A 202 -18.95 30.71 -10.26
N MET A 203 -17.90 31.50 -9.97
CA MET A 203 -17.78 32.88 -10.50
C MET A 203 -17.79 32.92 -12.04
N LYS A 204 -17.18 31.93 -12.71
CA LYS A 204 -17.14 31.83 -14.18
C LYS A 204 -18.15 30.83 -14.75
N ARG A 205 -19.19 30.47 -14.00
CA ARG A 205 -20.15 29.43 -14.44
C ARG A 205 -20.95 29.86 -15.67
N ARG A 206 -21.50 31.07 -15.64
CA ARG A 206 -22.37 31.58 -16.70
C ARG A 206 -21.64 31.70 -18.05
N GLU A 207 -20.45 32.31 -18.05
CA GLU A 207 -19.61 32.43 -19.25
C GLU A 207 -19.28 31.07 -19.87
N ARG A 208 -18.99 30.06 -19.04
CA ARG A 208 -18.70 28.69 -19.51
C ARG A 208 -19.93 27.98 -20.04
N GLU A 209 -21.09 28.13 -19.40
CA GLU A 209 -22.35 27.55 -19.88
C GLU A 209 -22.75 28.15 -21.23
N GLU A 210 -22.64 29.47 -21.38
CA GLU A 210 -22.89 30.18 -22.64
C GLU A 210 -21.92 29.69 -23.75
N TYR A 211 -20.63 29.55 -23.44
CA TYR A 211 -19.64 29.01 -24.37
C TYR A 211 -19.92 27.55 -24.77
N ILE A 212 -20.26 26.69 -23.81
CA ILE A 212 -20.62 25.29 -24.08
C ILE A 212 -21.84 25.24 -25.00
N GLN A 213 -22.88 26.03 -24.73
CA GLN A 213 -24.07 26.07 -25.58
C GLN A 213 -23.74 26.54 -27.01
N GLN A 214 -22.86 27.51 -27.16
CA GLN A 214 -22.38 27.95 -28.48
C GLN A 214 -21.68 26.82 -29.24
N VAL A 215 -20.75 26.11 -28.59
CA VAL A 215 -20.03 24.99 -29.20
C VAL A 215 -20.97 23.84 -29.54
N VAL A 216 -21.89 23.49 -28.64
CA VAL A 216 -22.92 22.45 -28.84
C VAL A 216 -23.81 22.79 -30.04
N LYS A 217 -24.23 24.06 -30.17
CA LYS A 217 -25.05 24.51 -31.29
C LYS A 217 -24.32 24.37 -32.63
N ILE A 218 -23.10 24.91 -32.73
CA ILE A 218 -22.29 24.84 -33.96
C ILE A 218 -22.04 23.38 -34.36
N LEU A 219 -21.67 22.54 -33.39
CA LEU A 219 -21.41 21.13 -33.65
C LEU A 219 -22.68 20.39 -34.05
N GLY A 220 -23.81 20.66 -33.39
CA GLY A 220 -25.12 20.07 -33.70
C GLY A 220 -25.60 20.39 -35.11
N GLU A 221 -25.48 21.65 -35.54
CA GLU A 221 -25.83 22.07 -36.90
C GLU A 221 -24.97 21.33 -37.95
N LYS A 222 -23.65 21.22 -37.73
CA LYS A 222 -22.77 20.48 -38.65
C LYS A 222 -22.99 18.97 -38.68
N LEU A 223 -23.29 18.37 -37.53
CA LEU A 223 -23.61 16.94 -37.48
C LEU A 223 -24.93 16.65 -38.19
N ALA A 224 -25.93 17.54 -38.08
CA ALA A 224 -27.19 17.43 -38.81
C ALA A 224 -27.00 17.59 -40.32
N GLU A 225 -26.20 18.56 -40.78
CA GLU A 225 -25.82 18.68 -42.21
C GLU A 225 -25.13 17.42 -42.74
N GLY A 226 -24.29 16.78 -41.91
CA GLY A 226 -23.62 15.52 -42.23
C GLY A 226 -24.50 14.27 -42.10
N GLY A 227 -25.76 14.40 -41.69
CA GLY A 227 -26.69 13.28 -41.50
C GLY A 227 -26.36 12.36 -40.31
N ILE A 228 -25.55 12.81 -39.36
CA ILE A 228 -25.13 12.01 -38.20
C ILE A 228 -26.03 12.36 -37.01
N LYS A 229 -26.72 11.36 -36.46
CA LYS A 229 -27.44 11.49 -35.19
C LYS A 229 -26.44 11.38 -34.04
N ALA A 230 -26.42 12.40 -33.18
CA ALA A 230 -25.53 12.43 -32.03
C ALA A 230 -26.19 13.14 -30.85
N ASP A 231 -25.91 12.67 -29.64
CA ASP A 231 -26.21 13.37 -28.40
C ASP A 231 -24.98 14.14 -27.94
N ILE A 232 -25.11 15.46 -27.79
CA ILE A 232 -24.00 16.36 -27.46
C ILE A 232 -24.25 16.93 -26.08
N GLN A 233 -23.34 16.65 -25.15
CA GLN A 233 -23.44 17.06 -23.75
C GLN A 233 -22.23 17.88 -23.33
N GLY A 234 -22.48 18.97 -22.60
CA GLY A 234 -21.44 19.66 -21.85
C GLY A 234 -21.02 18.81 -20.64
N ARG A 235 -19.72 18.53 -20.50
CA ARG A 235 -19.18 17.75 -19.38
C ARG A 235 -18.42 18.68 -18.42
N PRO A 236 -18.92 18.94 -17.21
CA PRO A 236 -18.11 19.62 -16.19
C PRO A 236 -16.96 18.71 -15.76
N LYS A 237 -15.77 19.30 -15.52
CA LYS A 237 -14.65 18.60 -14.87
C LYS A 237 -14.85 18.59 -13.35
N HIS A 238 -14.53 17.46 -12.74
CA HIS A 238 -14.63 17.22 -11.29
C HIS A 238 -13.53 17.96 -10.52
N PHE A 239 -13.80 18.36 -9.28
CA PHE A 239 -12.93 19.25 -8.51
C PHE A 239 -11.58 18.62 -8.23
N TYR A 240 -11.55 17.35 -7.84
CA TYR A 240 -10.31 16.62 -7.58
C TYR A 240 -9.43 16.49 -8.83
N SER A 241 -10.04 16.28 -10.00
CA SER A 241 -9.28 16.24 -11.26
C SER A 241 -8.62 17.58 -11.60
N ILE A 242 -9.28 18.69 -11.29
CA ILE A 242 -8.73 20.05 -11.46
C ILE A 242 -7.61 20.27 -10.45
N TYR A 243 -7.87 19.98 -9.17
CA TYR A 243 -6.89 20.07 -8.10
C TYR A 243 -5.61 19.27 -8.40
N ASN A 244 -5.75 18.01 -8.80
CA ASN A 244 -4.60 17.15 -9.11
C ASN A 244 -3.79 17.69 -10.32
N LYS A 245 -4.44 18.33 -11.30
CA LYS A 245 -3.73 19.00 -12.39
C LYS A 245 -2.98 20.25 -11.92
N MET A 246 -3.58 21.07 -11.06
CA MET A 246 -2.92 22.24 -10.48
C MET A 246 -1.67 21.82 -9.71
N VAL A 247 -1.78 20.80 -8.85
CA VAL A 247 -0.66 20.29 -8.05
C VAL A 247 0.42 19.64 -8.92
N LYS A 248 0.06 18.76 -9.86
CA LYS A 248 1.05 18.04 -10.69
C LYS A 248 1.75 18.94 -11.71
N GLN A 249 1.07 19.93 -12.25
CA GLN A 249 1.62 20.80 -13.30
C GLN A 249 2.15 22.13 -12.76
N GLY A 250 1.91 22.44 -11.49
CA GLY A 250 2.27 23.73 -10.88
C GLY A 250 1.58 24.91 -11.55
N LYS A 251 0.33 24.72 -12.04
CA LYS A 251 -0.42 25.72 -12.80
C LYS A 251 -1.53 26.36 -11.98
N GLU A 252 -1.78 27.63 -12.24
CA GLU A 252 -2.94 28.33 -11.68
C GLU A 252 -4.23 27.92 -12.41
N LEU A 253 -5.38 28.10 -11.75
CA LEU A 253 -6.69 27.76 -12.32
C LEU A 253 -6.97 28.52 -13.63
N SER A 254 -6.46 29.75 -13.75
CA SER A 254 -6.54 30.60 -14.94
C SER A 254 -5.85 30.00 -16.16
N GLU A 255 -4.82 29.18 -15.96
CA GLU A 255 -4.02 28.53 -17.01
C GLU A 255 -4.57 27.14 -17.40
N ILE A 256 -5.60 26.65 -16.68
CA ILE A 256 -6.29 25.41 -17.01
C ILE A 256 -7.38 25.72 -18.02
N TYR A 257 -6.97 25.88 -19.29
CA TYR A 257 -7.90 26.05 -20.40
C TYR A 257 -8.80 24.82 -20.62
N ASP A 258 -8.38 23.65 -20.11
CA ASP A 258 -9.10 22.40 -20.32
C ASP A 258 -10.37 22.24 -19.46
N LEU A 259 -10.78 23.23 -18.68
CA LEU A 259 -12.00 23.17 -17.86
C LEU A 259 -13.27 22.83 -18.66
N ILE A 260 -13.27 23.13 -19.96
CA ILE A 260 -14.38 22.90 -20.87
C ILE A 260 -14.17 21.59 -21.63
N ALA A 261 -15.10 20.65 -21.45
CA ALA A 261 -15.14 19.41 -22.20
C ALA A 261 -16.53 19.20 -22.81
N VAL A 262 -16.57 18.80 -24.07
CA VAL A 262 -17.79 18.42 -24.78
C VAL A 262 -17.75 16.93 -25.06
N ARG A 263 -18.86 16.25 -24.82
CA ARG A 263 -19.04 14.83 -25.08
C ARG A 263 -20.02 14.66 -26.24
N VAL A 264 -19.65 13.85 -27.21
CA VAL A 264 -20.49 13.47 -28.34
C VAL A 264 -20.71 11.96 -28.27
N ILE A 265 -21.97 11.55 -28.19
CA ILE A 265 -22.38 10.15 -28.14
C ILE A 265 -23.11 9.81 -29.44
N VAL A 266 -22.65 8.78 -30.12
CA VAL A 266 -23.19 8.34 -31.43
C VAL A 266 -23.59 6.86 -31.40
N ASP A 267 -24.22 6.39 -32.46
CA ASP A 267 -24.72 5.01 -32.54
C ASP A 267 -23.62 4.02 -32.95
N SER A 268 -22.70 4.39 -33.85
CA SER A 268 -21.68 3.47 -34.36
C SER A 268 -20.24 3.98 -34.24
N VAL A 269 -19.28 3.06 -34.30
CA VAL A 269 -17.85 3.39 -34.33
C VAL A 269 -17.48 4.16 -35.60
N LYS A 270 -18.14 3.86 -36.74
CA LYS A 270 -17.95 4.61 -37.99
C LYS A 270 -18.29 6.08 -37.79
N ASP A 271 -19.40 6.34 -37.10
CA ASP A 271 -19.84 7.71 -36.79
C ASP A 271 -18.85 8.40 -35.87
N CYS A 272 -18.20 7.69 -34.92
CA CYS A 272 -17.17 8.30 -34.06
C CYS A 272 -16.03 8.95 -34.89
N TYR A 273 -15.52 8.24 -35.90
CA TYR A 273 -14.47 8.76 -36.77
C TYR A 273 -14.99 9.81 -37.76
N ALA A 274 -16.25 9.70 -38.21
CA ALA A 274 -16.88 10.74 -39.03
C ALA A 274 -17.03 12.07 -38.24
N VAL A 275 -17.50 12.00 -37.00
CA VAL A 275 -17.56 13.15 -36.09
C VAL A 275 -16.16 13.73 -35.85
N LEU A 276 -15.14 12.90 -35.65
CA LEU A 276 -13.75 13.37 -35.49
C LEU A 276 -13.30 14.20 -36.70
N GLY A 277 -13.57 13.71 -37.92
CA GLY A 277 -13.25 14.42 -39.16
C GLY A 277 -13.97 15.76 -39.27
N LEU A 278 -15.27 15.80 -38.94
CA LEU A 278 -16.05 17.04 -38.93
C LEU A 278 -15.55 18.04 -37.89
N VAL A 279 -15.18 17.57 -36.71
CA VAL A 279 -14.59 18.40 -35.63
C VAL A 279 -13.27 19.02 -36.09
N HIS A 280 -12.39 18.27 -36.75
CA HIS A 280 -11.11 18.79 -37.26
C HIS A 280 -11.27 19.72 -38.47
N ALA A 281 -12.38 19.61 -39.22
CA ALA A 281 -12.74 20.56 -40.27
C ALA A 281 -13.27 21.88 -39.71
N LEU A 282 -14.03 21.81 -38.60
CA LEU A 282 -14.56 22.99 -37.89
C LEU A 282 -13.48 23.76 -37.14
N TRP A 283 -12.64 23.04 -36.40
CA TRP A 283 -11.67 23.62 -35.47
C TRP A 283 -10.30 22.99 -35.65
N LYS A 284 -9.26 23.83 -35.59
CA LYS A 284 -7.88 23.38 -35.74
C LYS A 284 -7.47 22.49 -34.56
N PRO A 285 -7.05 21.23 -34.79
CA PRO A 285 -6.57 20.35 -33.73
C PRO A 285 -5.19 20.76 -33.23
N ILE A 286 -4.95 20.57 -31.93
CA ILE A 286 -3.64 20.83 -31.32
C ILE A 286 -2.76 19.57 -31.47
N PRO A 287 -1.57 19.67 -32.08
CA PRO A 287 -0.67 18.53 -32.25
C PRO A 287 -0.33 17.82 -30.93
N GLY A 288 -0.28 16.49 -30.96
CA GLY A 288 0.03 15.66 -29.77
C GLY A 288 -1.09 15.57 -28.72
N ARG A 289 -2.26 16.17 -28.97
CA ARG A 289 -3.44 16.12 -28.08
C ARG A 289 -4.57 15.22 -28.58
N PHE A 290 -4.35 14.50 -29.67
CA PHE A 290 -5.27 13.46 -30.14
C PHE A 290 -4.92 12.11 -29.49
N LYS A 291 -5.94 11.38 -29.01
CA LYS A 291 -5.79 10.04 -28.45
C LYS A 291 -6.95 9.16 -28.91
N ASP A 292 -6.61 8.03 -29.52
CA ASP A 292 -7.58 7.04 -29.97
C ASP A 292 -7.66 5.88 -28.97
N TYR A 293 -8.57 5.99 -28.00
CA TYR A 293 -8.83 4.88 -27.07
C TYR A 293 -9.87 3.89 -27.61
N ILE A 294 -10.40 4.06 -28.82
CA ILE A 294 -11.23 3.03 -29.45
C ILE A 294 -10.32 1.94 -29.99
N ALA A 295 -9.29 2.32 -30.74
CA ALA A 295 -8.27 1.41 -31.27
C ALA A 295 -7.33 0.88 -30.18
N MET A 296 -7.04 1.70 -29.16
CA MET A 296 -6.22 1.31 -28.00
C MET A 296 -6.99 1.54 -26.68
N PRO A 297 -7.93 0.63 -26.32
CA PRO A 297 -8.70 0.74 -25.09
C PRO A 297 -7.82 0.80 -23.85
N LYS A 298 -8.28 1.51 -22.81
CA LYS A 298 -7.60 1.50 -21.51
C LYS A 298 -7.86 0.17 -20.77
N PRO A 299 -7.06 -0.15 -19.72
CA PRO A 299 -7.17 -1.41 -18.98
C PRO A 299 -8.52 -1.56 -18.27
N ASN A 300 -9.15 -0.44 -17.93
CA ASN A 300 -10.46 -0.38 -17.29
C ASN A 300 -11.63 -0.34 -18.31
N MET A 301 -11.43 -0.89 -19.51
CA MET A 301 -12.40 -0.93 -20.61
C MET A 301 -12.78 0.42 -21.21
N TYR A 302 -12.15 1.51 -20.78
CA TYR A 302 -12.50 2.83 -21.28
C TYR A 302 -12.15 2.98 -22.76
N GLN A 303 -13.15 3.33 -23.56
CA GLN A 303 -13.06 3.60 -24.99
C GLN A 303 -13.68 4.97 -25.31
N SER A 304 -12.95 5.78 -26.09
CA SER A 304 -13.37 7.08 -26.60
C SER A 304 -12.28 7.67 -27.50
N LEU A 305 -12.65 8.50 -28.46
CA LEU A 305 -11.72 9.39 -29.16
C LEU A 305 -11.61 10.69 -28.37
N HIS A 306 -10.38 11.10 -28.06
CA HIS A 306 -10.12 12.39 -27.40
C HIS A 306 -9.37 13.28 -28.36
N THR A 307 -9.85 14.50 -28.54
CA THR A 307 -9.15 15.53 -29.30
C THR A 307 -9.25 16.87 -28.60
N THR A 308 -8.17 17.65 -28.59
CA THR A 308 -8.18 19.04 -28.14
C THR A 308 -8.07 19.95 -29.37
N VAL A 309 -9.00 20.89 -29.50
CA VAL A 309 -9.09 21.81 -30.64
C VAL A 309 -9.14 23.25 -30.15
N ILE A 310 -8.78 24.20 -31.02
CA ILE A 310 -8.89 25.64 -30.75
C ILE A 310 -10.30 26.08 -31.14
N GLY A 311 -11.09 26.52 -30.15
CA GLY A 311 -12.48 26.89 -30.36
C GLY A 311 -12.69 28.29 -30.95
N PRO A 312 -13.96 28.69 -31.08
CA PRO A 312 -14.34 29.93 -31.79
C PRO A 312 -13.71 31.19 -31.20
N ASN A 313 -13.54 31.24 -29.87
CA ASN A 313 -12.98 32.39 -29.16
C ASN A 313 -11.45 32.32 -28.99
N GLY A 314 -10.78 31.33 -29.60
CA GLY A 314 -9.35 31.10 -29.46
C GLY A 314 -8.95 30.24 -28.26
N ASP A 315 -9.86 29.97 -27.33
CA ASP A 315 -9.62 29.09 -26.19
C ASP A 315 -9.62 27.61 -26.60
N PRO A 316 -8.68 26.79 -26.11
CA PRO A 316 -8.66 25.36 -26.41
C PRO A 316 -9.69 24.61 -25.54
N PHE A 317 -10.38 23.65 -26.15
CA PHE A 317 -11.32 22.78 -25.42
C PHE A 317 -11.19 21.32 -25.86
N GLU A 318 -11.63 20.40 -25.00
CA GLU A 318 -11.51 18.96 -25.20
C GLU A 318 -12.85 18.38 -25.71
N ILE A 319 -12.80 17.55 -26.75
CA ILE A 319 -13.95 16.80 -27.26
C ILE A 319 -13.72 15.31 -27.07
N GLN A 320 -14.73 14.63 -26.51
CA GLN A 320 -14.75 13.19 -26.30
C GLN A 320 -15.86 12.57 -27.16
N ILE A 321 -15.50 11.67 -28.07
CA ILE A 321 -16.43 11.05 -29.02
C ILE A 321 -16.47 9.55 -28.78
N ARG A 322 -17.66 8.99 -28.56
CA ARG A 322 -17.84 7.55 -28.27
C ARG A 322 -19.24 7.06 -28.62
N THR A 323 -19.44 5.75 -28.64
CA THR A 323 -20.77 5.17 -28.84
C THR A 323 -21.59 5.12 -27.54
N TRP A 324 -22.88 4.82 -27.63
CA TRP A 324 -23.73 4.55 -26.46
C TRP A 324 -23.24 3.39 -25.60
N GLU A 325 -22.71 2.34 -26.21
CA GLU A 325 -22.13 1.18 -25.52
C GLU A 325 -20.84 1.57 -24.80
N MET A 326 -19.93 2.27 -25.49
CA MET A 326 -18.71 2.80 -24.89
C MET A 326 -19.01 3.81 -23.78
N HIS A 327 -20.08 4.59 -23.93
CA HIS A 327 -20.53 5.50 -22.88
C HIS A 327 -20.97 4.75 -21.63
N ARG A 328 -21.82 3.73 -21.76
CA ARG A 328 -22.26 2.88 -20.63
C ARG A 328 -21.07 2.22 -19.94
N THR A 329 -20.18 1.60 -20.71
CA THR A 329 -18.94 0.98 -20.21
C THR A 329 -18.05 2.00 -19.49
N ALA A 330 -17.97 3.23 -20.00
CA ALA A 330 -17.13 4.26 -19.39
C ALA A 330 -17.74 4.95 -18.17
N GLU A 331 -19.04 4.84 -17.89
CA GLU A 331 -19.64 5.40 -16.67
C GLU A 331 -19.77 4.32 -15.57
N TYR A 332 -20.17 3.11 -15.99
CA TYR A 332 -20.52 2.00 -15.09
C TYR A 332 -19.44 0.90 -15.04
N GLY A 333 -18.46 0.91 -15.93
CA GLY A 333 -17.38 -0.05 -15.95
C GLY A 333 -17.87 -1.49 -16.07
N ILE A 334 -17.35 -2.34 -15.18
CA ILE A 334 -17.70 -3.76 -15.10
C ILE A 334 -19.20 -3.99 -14.79
N ALA A 335 -19.88 -3.07 -14.11
CA ALA A 335 -21.31 -3.20 -13.83
C ALA A 335 -22.16 -3.27 -15.11
N ALA A 336 -21.76 -2.56 -16.17
CA ALA A 336 -22.47 -2.60 -17.46
C ALA A 336 -22.34 -3.96 -18.19
N HIS A 337 -21.24 -4.69 -17.98
CA HIS A 337 -21.00 -5.98 -18.63
C HIS A 337 -21.66 -7.15 -17.91
N TRP A 338 -21.88 -7.06 -16.59
CA TRP A 338 -22.50 -8.16 -15.82
C TRP A 338 -23.93 -8.47 -16.27
N ARG A 339 -24.70 -7.43 -16.59
CA ARG A 339 -26.06 -7.56 -17.16
C ARG A 339 -26.12 -8.45 -18.40
N TYR A 340 -25.07 -8.43 -19.24
CA TYR A 340 -25.03 -9.21 -20.48
C TYR A 340 -24.90 -10.73 -20.25
N LYS A 341 -24.40 -11.16 -19.07
CA LYS A 341 -24.35 -12.58 -18.69
C LYS A 341 -25.72 -13.14 -18.32
N GLU A 342 -26.63 -12.35 -17.75
CA GLU A 342 -27.97 -12.80 -17.39
C GLU A 342 -28.90 -12.94 -18.60
N ASP A 343 -28.74 -12.09 -19.62
CA ASP A 343 -29.52 -12.15 -20.88
C ASP A 343 -29.10 -13.32 -21.82
N GLY A 344 -28.36 -14.32 -21.32
CA GLY A 344 -27.97 -15.53 -22.06
C GLY A 344 -26.76 -15.36 -22.98
N GLY A 345 -26.02 -14.26 -22.87
CA GLY A 345 -24.76 -14.06 -23.59
C GLY A 345 -23.64 -14.95 -23.04
N ASN A 346 -22.95 -15.68 -23.92
CA ASN A 346 -21.75 -16.45 -23.55
C ASN A 346 -20.75 -15.56 -22.79
N SER A 347 -20.10 -16.09 -21.75
CA SER A 347 -19.09 -15.36 -20.98
C SER A 347 -18.02 -14.78 -21.92
N ASP A 348 -17.91 -13.45 -21.99
CA ASP A 348 -16.90 -12.79 -22.82
C ASP A 348 -15.49 -13.26 -22.38
N PRO A 349 -14.74 -14.01 -23.21
CA PRO A 349 -13.41 -14.48 -22.87
C PRO A 349 -12.43 -13.35 -22.58
N ASP A 350 -12.67 -12.16 -23.14
CA ASP A 350 -11.84 -10.98 -22.92
C ASP A 350 -12.09 -10.37 -21.52
N PHE A 351 -13.31 -10.50 -21.00
CA PHE A 351 -13.67 -10.13 -19.63
C PHE A 351 -12.98 -11.02 -18.59
N GLU A 352 -13.00 -12.33 -18.78
CA GLU A 352 -12.26 -13.28 -17.93
C GLU A 352 -10.76 -13.00 -17.94
N LYS A 353 -10.17 -12.74 -19.12
CA LYS A 353 -8.76 -12.36 -19.25
C LYS A 353 -8.43 -11.07 -18.52
N LYS A 354 -9.35 -10.10 -18.48
CA LYS A 354 -9.15 -8.83 -17.76
C LYS A 354 -9.34 -8.96 -16.26
N LEU A 355 -10.09 -9.93 -15.77
CA LEU A 355 -10.15 -10.28 -14.34
C LEU A 355 -8.97 -11.16 -13.88
N THR A 356 -8.08 -11.56 -14.80
CA THR A 356 -6.88 -12.34 -14.46
C THR A 356 -5.98 -11.64 -13.43
N TRP A 357 -5.97 -10.30 -13.35
CA TRP A 357 -5.21 -9.63 -12.28
C TRP A 357 -5.76 -9.94 -10.90
N LEU A 358 -7.08 -10.05 -10.72
CA LEU A 358 -7.70 -10.47 -9.45
C LEU A 358 -7.37 -11.93 -9.11
N ARG A 359 -7.38 -12.81 -10.12
CA ARG A 359 -6.94 -14.22 -9.94
C ARG A 359 -5.44 -14.31 -9.61
N GLN A 360 -4.60 -13.47 -10.22
CA GLN A 360 -3.17 -13.37 -9.89
C GLN A 360 -2.94 -12.90 -8.43
N LEU A 361 -3.83 -12.06 -7.88
CA LEU A 361 -3.79 -11.69 -6.46
C LEU A 361 -4.06 -12.89 -5.54
N LEU A 362 -4.95 -13.82 -5.93
CA LEU A 362 -5.18 -15.06 -5.20
C LEU A 362 -3.95 -15.98 -5.21
N ASP A 363 -3.24 -16.06 -6.34
CA ASP A 363 -2.00 -16.86 -6.44
C ASP A 363 -0.91 -16.30 -5.52
N TRP A 364 -0.82 -14.97 -5.37
CA TRP A 364 0.14 -14.34 -4.45
C TRP A 364 -0.13 -14.68 -2.98
N GLN A 365 -1.40 -14.86 -2.59
CA GLN A 365 -1.76 -15.28 -1.24
C GLN A 365 -1.17 -16.66 -0.89
N ARG A 366 -1.15 -17.58 -1.85
CA ARG A 366 -0.58 -18.92 -1.62
C ARG A 366 0.94 -18.85 -1.38
N GLU A 367 1.60 -17.83 -1.91
CA GLU A 367 3.06 -17.67 -1.84
C GLU A 367 3.52 -16.73 -0.71
N MET A 368 2.69 -15.76 -0.27
CA MET A 368 3.03 -14.74 0.73
C MET A 368 2.38 -15.02 2.10
N ARG A 369 3.22 -15.20 3.13
CA ARG A 369 2.77 -15.42 4.52
C ARG A 369 2.58 -14.12 5.33
N ASP A 370 3.16 -13.00 4.89
CA ASP A 370 3.12 -11.71 5.59
C ASP A 370 2.07 -10.74 4.97
N PRO A 371 1.03 -10.30 5.72
CA PRO A 371 0.06 -9.32 5.27
C PRO A 371 0.64 -7.96 4.89
N ARG A 372 1.77 -7.53 5.49
CA ARG A 372 2.37 -6.22 5.19
C ARG A 372 3.05 -6.22 3.81
N GLU A 373 3.80 -7.27 3.51
CA GLU A 373 4.42 -7.47 2.20
C GLU A 373 3.34 -7.59 1.10
N PHE A 374 2.23 -8.26 1.41
CA PHE A 374 1.05 -8.30 0.54
C PHE A 374 0.51 -6.89 0.25
N MET A 375 0.32 -6.06 1.28
CA MET A 375 -0.19 -4.69 1.12
C MET A 375 0.75 -3.77 0.33
N GLU A 376 2.06 -3.85 0.53
CA GLU A 376 3.03 -3.10 -0.27
C GLU A 376 3.00 -3.54 -1.74
N SER A 377 2.93 -4.85 -1.99
CA SER A 377 2.84 -5.38 -3.35
C SER A 377 1.55 -4.97 -4.06
N LEU A 378 0.42 -5.01 -3.33
CA LEU A 378 -0.87 -4.51 -3.78
C LEU A 378 -0.80 -3.03 -4.10
N LYS A 379 -0.20 -2.22 -3.22
CA LYS A 379 -0.04 -0.79 -3.44
C LYS A 379 0.71 -0.49 -4.74
N ILE A 380 1.81 -1.21 -5.00
CA ILE A 380 2.59 -1.02 -6.22
C ILE A 380 1.77 -1.38 -7.47
N ASP A 381 1.03 -2.49 -7.48
CA ASP A 381 0.26 -2.88 -8.67
C ASP A 381 -1.07 -2.10 -8.85
N LEU A 382 -1.70 -1.65 -7.76
CA LEU A 382 -2.95 -0.86 -7.78
C LEU A 382 -2.73 0.61 -8.11
N PHE A 383 -1.63 1.22 -7.63
CA PHE A 383 -1.45 2.68 -7.68
C PHE A 383 -0.41 3.16 -8.68
N SER A 384 0.33 2.25 -9.34
CA SER A 384 1.27 2.68 -10.38
C SER A 384 0.53 3.01 -11.69
N ASP A 385 0.83 4.18 -12.25
CA ASP A 385 0.55 4.47 -13.66
C ASP A 385 1.13 3.34 -14.52
N ARG A 386 0.55 3.01 -15.68
CA ARG A 386 1.01 1.90 -16.51
C ARG A 386 1.62 2.38 -17.82
N VAL A 387 2.65 1.65 -18.27
CA VAL A 387 3.30 1.83 -19.57
C VAL A 387 2.99 0.63 -20.46
N TYR A 388 2.71 0.91 -21.72
CA TYR A 388 2.41 -0.11 -22.74
C TYR A 388 3.60 -0.24 -23.66
N VAL A 389 4.22 -1.41 -23.65
CA VAL A 389 5.37 -1.72 -24.47
C VAL A 389 5.03 -2.82 -25.45
N PHE A 390 5.63 -2.79 -26.62
CA PHE A 390 5.37 -3.71 -27.70
C PHE A 390 6.46 -4.77 -27.75
N THR A 391 6.07 -6.02 -28.03
CA THR A 391 7.02 -7.02 -28.48
C THR A 391 7.41 -6.73 -29.93
N PRO A 392 8.53 -7.29 -30.45
CA PRO A 392 8.89 -7.14 -31.86
C PRO A 392 7.86 -7.72 -32.83
N LYS A 393 6.96 -8.60 -32.34
CA LYS A 393 5.86 -9.19 -33.12
C LYS A 393 4.59 -8.35 -33.12
N GLY A 394 4.55 -7.25 -32.35
CA GLY A 394 3.40 -6.35 -32.25
C GLY A 394 2.47 -6.61 -31.07
N ASP A 395 2.72 -7.65 -30.27
CA ASP A 395 1.92 -7.90 -29.06
C ASP A 395 2.16 -6.80 -28.02
N VAL A 396 1.09 -6.33 -27.38
CA VAL A 396 1.16 -5.31 -26.33
C VAL A 396 1.33 -5.98 -24.97
N VAL A 397 2.37 -5.58 -24.24
CA VAL A 397 2.62 -5.98 -22.85
C VAL A 397 2.49 -4.77 -21.95
N GLU A 398 1.71 -4.94 -20.89
CA GLU A 398 1.41 -3.91 -19.91
C GLU A 398 2.30 -4.07 -18.67
N LEU A 399 2.93 -2.98 -18.24
CA LEU A 399 3.81 -2.94 -17.07
C LEU A 399 3.58 -1.68 -16.22
N PRO A 400 3.86 -1.70 -14.90
CA PRO A 400 3.93 -0.51 -14.07
C PRO A 400 4.89 0.56 -14.62
N ALA A 401 4.57 1.83 -14.45
CA ALA A 401 5.42 2.94 -14.85
C ALA A 401 6.71 2.93 -14.06
N GLY A 402 7.82 3.17 -14.77
CA GLY A 402 9.16 2.99 -14.22
C GLY A 402 9.63 1.54 -14.19
N SER A 403 8.89 0.61 -14.78
CA SER A 403 9.41 -0.75 -15.07
C SER A 403 10.58 -0.69 -16.04
N VAL A 404 11.45 -1.68 -15.92
CA VAL A 404 12.67 -1.80 -16.72
C VAL A 404 12.62 -3.02 -17.66
N PRO A 405 13.54 -3.17 -18.62
CA PRO A 405 13.57 -4.33 -19.52
C PRO A 405 13.61 -5.69 -18.80
N ILE A 406 14.17 -5.77 -17.59
CA ILE A 406 14.14 -6.99 -16.78
C ILE A 406 12.70 -7.33 -16.36
N ASP A 407 11.90 -6.35 -15.93
CA ASP A 407 10.49 -6.55 -15.60
C ASP A 407 9.71 -7.08 -16.81
N PHE A 408 9.97 -6.52 -18.00
CA PHE A 408 9.40 -7.01 -19.26
C PHE A 408 9.79 -8.46 -19.55
N ALA A 409 11.06 -8.82 -19.36
CA ALA A 409 11.55 -10.18 -19.58
C ALA A 409 10.82 -11.20 -18.70
N TYR A 410 10.67 -10.93 -17.40
CA TYR A 410 9.91 -11.80 -16.47
C TYR A 410 8.41 -11.81 -16.75
N ARG A 411 7.85 -10.72 -17.30
CA ARG A 411 6.44 -10.64 -17.70
C ARG A 411 6.16 -11.52 -18.93
N VAL A 412 7.08 -11.57 -19.87
CA VAL A 412 6.99 -12.47 -21.05
C VAL A 412 7.11 -13.92 -20.62
N HIS A 413 8.18 -14.27 -19.89
CA HIS A 413 8.34 -15.62 -19.34
C HIS A 413 9.42 -15.64 -18.25
N THR A 414 9.24 -16.49 -17.24
CA THR A 414 10.22 -16.59 -16.13
C THR A 414 11.61 -17.01 -16.62
N ASP A 415 11.71 -17.96 -17.55
CA ASP A 415 13.01 -18.36 -18.14
C ASP A 415 13.66 -17.28 -19.02
N VAL A 416 12.85 -16.44 -19.68
CA VAL A 416 13.38 -15.30 -20.46
C VAL A 416 13.96 -14.26 -19.51
N GLY A 417 13.28 -14.01 -18.37
CA GLY A 417 13.81 -13.23 -17.25
C GLY A 417 15.13 -13.79 -16.70
N HIS A 418 15.18 -15.08 -16.37
CA HIS A 418 16.39 -15.71 -15.82
C HIS A 418 17.59 -15.65 -16.77
N ARG A 419 17.34 -15.79 -18.08
CA ARG A 419 18.39 -15.81 -19.11
C ARG A 419 18.70 -14.44 -19.71
N CYS A 420 18.09 -13.37 -19.21
CA CYS A 420 18.28 -12.02 -19.72
C CYS A 420 19.75 -11.60 -19.56
N THR A 421 20.36 -11.09 -20.62
CA THR A 421 21.72 -10.51 -20.61
C THR A 421 21.73 -9.04 -21.00
N GLY A 422 20.71 -8.60 -21.74
CA GLY A 422 20.59 -7.24 -22.22
C GLY A 422 19.24 -7.02 -22.88
N ALA A 423 18.96 -5.79 -23.28
CA ALA A 423 17.73 -5.45 -23.99
C ALA A 423 18.00 -4.43 -25.11
N ARG A 424 17.20 -4.51 -26.17
CA ARG A 424 17.08 -3.43 -27.15
C ARG A 424 15.71 -2.80 -27.05
N VAL A 425 15.67 -1.48 -27.10
CA VAL A 425 14.44 -0.70 -27.15
C VAL A 425 14.45 0.12 -28.44
N ASN A 426 13.40 -0.02 -29.25
CA ASN A 426 13.27 0.62 -30.57
C ASN A 426 14.50 0.35 -31.48
N GLY A 427 15.02 -0.88 -31.42
CA GLY A 427 16.18 -1.33 -32.20
C GLY A 427 17.56 -0.90 -31.66
N ARG A 428 17.63 -0.15 -30.55
CA ARG A 428 18.90 0.28 -29.94
C ARG A 428 19.16 -0.43 -28.62
N ILE A 429 20.41 -0.83 -28.35
CA ILE A 429 20.80 -1.43 -27.07
C ILE A 429 20.64 -0.37 -25.96
N VAL A 430 19.96 -0.74 -24.88
CA VAL A 430 19.77 0.10 -23.69
C VAL A 430 20.27 -0.65 -22.45
N PRO A 431 20.69 0.08 -21.39
CA PRO A 431 21.01 -0.56 -20.12
C PRO A 431 19.77 -1.17 -19.47
N LEU A 432 19.97 -2.19 -18.62
CA LEU A 432 18.88 -2.96 -18.01
C LEU A 432 18.07 -2.17 -16.96
N ASP A 433 18.54 -0.99 -16.52
CA ASP A 433 17.86 -0.06 -15.63
C ASP A 433 17.08 1.04 -16.39
N TYR A 434 17.08 1.00 -17.73
CA TYR A 434 16.32 1.92 -18.55
C TYR A 434 14.83 1.86 -18.21
N LYS A 435 14.22 3.02 -17.95
CA LYS A 435 12.78 3.11 -17.64
C LYS A 435 11.98 3.09 -18.94
N LEU A 436 11.20 2.02 -19.12
CA LEU A 436 10.36 1.81 -20.29
C LEU A 436 9.27 2.90 -20.40
N LYS A 437 8.99 3.32 -21.63
CA LYS A 437 7.95 4.30 -21.96
C LYS A 437 6.85 3.67 -22.80
N THR A 438 5.65 4.24 -22.72
CA THR A 438 4.55 3.83 -23.59
C THR A 438 4.91 4.03 -25.07
N GLY A 439 4.76 2.98 -25.88
CA GLY A 439 5.14 2.99 -27.29
C GLY A 439 6.47 2.29 -27.60
N ASP A 440 7.27 1.98 -26.59
CA ASP A 440 8.57 1.34 -26.80
C ASP A 440 8.43 -0.10 -27.29
N ILE A 441 9.19 -0.46 -28.32
CA ILE A 441 9.32 -1.85 -28.80
C ILE A 441 10.52 -2.48 -28.10
N VAL A 442 10.28 -3.50 -27.27
CA VAL A 442 11.30 -4.12 -26.41
C VAL A 442 11.68 -5.50 -26.93
N GLU A 443 12.96 -5.70 -27.22
CA GLU A 443 13.57 -6.98 -27.57
C GLU A 443 14.52 -7.41 -26.44
N VAL A 444 14.28 -8.58 -25.84
CA VAL A 444 15.13 -9.11 -24.77
C VAL A 444 16.20 -10.02 -25.37
N LEU A 445 17.46 -9.73 -25.06
CA LEU A 445 18.60 -10.56 -25.45
C LEU A 445 18.81 -11.63 -24.36
N THR A 446 18.75 -12.91 -24.75
CA THR A 446 18.92 -14.05 -23.83
C THR A 446 20.09 -14.93 -24.21
N THR A 447 20.77 -15.47 -23.20
CA THR A 447 21.89 -16.42 -23.38
C THR A 447 21.71 -17.65 -22.49
N LYS A 448 22.04 -18.85 -22.99
CA LYS A 448 21.79 -20.13 -22.28
C LYS A 448 22.50 -20.28 -20.93
N GLY A 449 23.60 -19.55 -20.70
CA GLY A 449 24.36 -19.57 -19.44
C GLY A 449 24.13 -18.37 -18.51
N SER A 450 23.25 -17.42 -18.90
CA SER A 450 23.00 -16.23 -18.09
C SER A 450 22.22 -16.58 -16.81
N ARG A 451 22.52 -15.84 -15.74
CA ARG A 451 21.92 -15.99 -14.42
C ARG A 451 21.48 -14.61 -13.89
N PRO A 452 20.39 -14.52 -13.11
CA PRO A 452 20.02 -13.29 -12.42
C PRO A 452 21.15 -12.79 -11.51
N SER A 453 21.35 -11.47 -11.45
CA SER A 453 22.18 -10.83 -10.43
C SER A 453 21.36 -10.46 -9.20
N ARG A 454 21.98 -10.43 -8.00
CA ARG A 454 21.33 -9.93 -6.78
C ARG A 454 20.95 -8.46 -6.90
N ASP A 455 21.74 -7.68 -7.64
CA ASP A 455 21.49 -6.25 -7.88
C ASP A 455 20.15 -6.01 -8.57
N TRP A 456 19.65 -6.98 -9.33
CA TRP A 456 18.36 -6.87 -10.00
C TRP A 456 17.23 -6.69 -9.00
N LEU A 457 17.33 -7.21 -7.77
CA LEU A 457 16.30 -6.99 -6.72
C LEU A 457 16.11 -5.51 -6.38
N HIS A 458 17.14 -4.69 -6.55
CA HIS A 458 17.09 -3.24 -6.35
C HIS A 458 16.63 -2.48 -7.61
N ILE A 459 16.83 -3.06 -8.80
CA ILE A 459 16.52 -2.43 -10.09
C ILE A 459 15.07 -2.70 -10.52
N VAL A 460 14.60 -3.95 -10.39
CA VAL A 460 13.28 -4.36 -10.88
C VAL A 460 12.18 -3.68 -10.08
N LYS A 461 11.14 -3.22 -10.78
CA LYS A 461 10.03 -2.52 -10.17
C LYS A 461 8.90 -3.46 -9.78
N THR A 462 8.67 -4.51 -10.58
CA THR A 462 7.52 -5.39 -10.42
C THR A 462 7.73 -6.42 -9.30
N SER A 463 6.68 -6.64 -8.49
CA SER A 463 6.66 -7.67 -7.45
C SER A 463 6.87 -9.08 -8.04
N GLN A 464 6.32 -9.34 -9.23
CA GLN A 464 6.50 -10.59 -9.96
C GLN A 464 7.99 -10.88 -10.24
N ALA A 465 8.73 -9.92 -10.80
CA ALA A 465 10.16 -10.11 -11.06
C ALA A 465 10.95 -10.30 -9.76
N LYS A 466 10.68 -9.50 -8.71
CA LYS A 466 11.34 -9.66 -7.40
C LYS A 466 11.15 -11.05 -6.83
N ASN A 467 9.92 -11.54 -6.83
CA ASN A 467 9.59 -12.86 -6.27
C ASN A 467 10.25 -13.99 -7.06
N ARG A 468 10.21 -13.94 -8.39
CA ARG A 468 10.87 -14.95 -9.23
C ARG A 468 12.39 -14.95 -9.06
N ILE A 469 13.03 -13.78 -8.97
CA ILE A 469 14.46 -13.65 -8.69
C ILE A 469 14.80 -14.22 -7.30
N ARG A 470 14.04 -13.86 -6.26
CA ARG A 470 14.23 -14.41 -4.90
C ARG A 470 14.06 -15.93 -4.89
N GLN A 471 13.05 -16.46 -5.57
CA GLN A 471 12.78 -17.89 -5.68
C GLN A 471 13.93 -18.62 -6.40
N TRP A 472 14.49 -18.01 -7.45
CA TRP A 472 15.64 -18.55 -8.17
C TRP A 472 16.88 -18.65 -7.26
N PHE A 473 17.21 -17.59 -6.51
CA PHE A 473 18.33 -17.62 -5.56
C PHE A 473 18.12 -18.62 -4.43
N ARG A 474 16.90 -18.73 -3.89
CA ARG A 474 16.55 -19.76 -2.90
C ARG A 474 16.78 -21.18 -3.43
N LYS A 475 16.51 -21.40 -4.72
CA LYS A 475 16.71 -22.71 -5.37
C LYS A 475 18.18 -22.98 -5.68
N GLU A 476 18.94 -21.99 -6.13
CA GLU A 476 20.38 -22.12 -6.41
C GLU A 476 21.19 -22.33 -5.12
N GLU A 477 20.84 -21.60 -4.06
CA GLU A 477 21.47 -21.75 -2.75
C GLU A 477 20.95 -22.96 -1.98
N ARG A 478 19.94 -23.69 -2.48
CA ARG A 478 19.32 -24.82 -1.76
C ARG A 478 20.34 -25.88 -1.41
N GLU A 479 21.21 -26.30 -2.34
CA GLU A 479 22.23 -27.31 -2.05
C GLU A 479 23.29 -26.82 -1.05
N LYS A 480 23.71 -25.55 -1.17
CA LYS A 480 24.67 -24.93 -0.24
C LYS A 480 24.07 -24.74 1.15
N ASN A 481 22.82 -24.30 1.24
CA ASN A 481 22.09 -24.12 2.49
C ASN A 481 21.73 -25.46 3.12
N LEU A 482 21.42 -26.48 2.32
CA LEU A 482 21.22 -27.84 2.82
C LEU A 482 22.51 -28.39 3.45
N ALA A 483 23.66 -28.24 2.78
CA ALA A 483 24.95 -28.65 3.33
C ALA A 483 25.31 -27.86 4.60
N ARG A 484 25.17 -26.52 4.56
CA ARG A 484 25.43 -25.64 5.71
C ARG A 484 24.50 -25.93 6.89
N GLY A 485 23.22 -26.18 6.62
CA GLY A 485 22.21 -26.49 7.63
C GLY A 485 22.46 -27.83 8.32
N ARG A 486 22.92 -28.85 7.57
CA ARG A 486 23.38 -30.12 8.15
C ARG A 486 24.55 -29.91 9.11
N GLU A 487 25.58 -29.21 8.66
CA GLU A 487 26.77 -28.91 9.47
C GLU A 487 26.44 -28.12 10.75
N LEU A 488 25.55 -27.13 10.65
CA LEU A 488 25.13 -26.32 11.80
C LEU A 488 24.32 -27.13 12.83
N LEU A 489 23.45 -28.03 12.36
CA LEU A 489 22.70 -28.91 13.25
C LEU A 489 23.59 -29.95 13.92
N GLU A 490 24.54 -30.55 13.20
CA GLU A 490 25.51 -31.49 13.75
C GLU A 490 26.39 -30.83 14.82
N LYS A 491 26.90 -29.63 14.56
CA LYS A 491 27.70 -28.87 15.52
C LYS A 491 26.90 -28.51 16.77
N GLU A 492 25.63 -28.14 16.63
CA GLU A 492 24.77 -27.82 17.78
C GLU A 492 24.40 -29.08 18.59
N CYS A 493 24.19 -30.24 17.94
CA CYS A 493 24.02 -31.52 18.64
C CYS A 493 25.22 -31.82 19.53
N GLN A 494 26.43 -31.75 18.95
CA GLN A 494 27.67 -32.01 19.68
C GLN A 494 27.90 -31.04 20.83
N LYS A 495 27.62 -29.74 20.62
CA LYS A 495 27.75 -28.72 21.68
C LYS A 495 26.85 -28.98 22.88
N GLN A 496 25.66 -29.54 22.67
CA GLN A 496 24.75 -29.89 23.76
C GLN A 496 24.95 -31.31 24.30
N GLY A 497 26.01 -32.00 23.88
CA GLY A 497 26.39 -33.31 24.40
C GLY A 497 25.58 -34.48 23.83
N PHE A 498 24.92 -34.29 22.68
CA PHE A 498 24.18 -35.36 22.01
C PHE A 498 24.99 -36.01 20.90
N ASP A 499 24.71 -37.30 20.67
CA ASP A 499 25.21 -38.02 19.50
C ASP A 499 24.39 -37.63 18.25
N PRO A 500 25.01 -36.98 17.23
CA PRO A 500 24.33 -36.62 16.00
C PRO A 500 23.72 -37.82 15.27
N GLU A 501 24.31 -39.02 15.36
CA GLU A 501 23.81 -40.20 14.64
C GLU A 501 22.51 -40.76 15.24
N GLU A 502 22.23 -40.50 16.51
CA GLU A 502 21.01 -40.93 17.17
C GLU A 502 19.85 -39.93 16.98
N ILE A 503 20.13 -38.63 17.09
CA ILE A 503 19.11 -37.58 17.05
C ILE A 503 18.74 -37.16 15.62
N LEU A 504 19.69 -37.14 14.69
CA LEU A 504 19.45 -36.72 13.30
C LEU A 504 18.97 -37.88 12.41
N LYS A 505 18.29 -38.87 12.99
CA LYS A 505 17.68 -39.97 12.21
C LYS A 505 16.53 -39.45 11.33
N PRO A 506 16.41 -39.92 10.08
CA PRO A 506 15.35 -39.48 9.15
C PRO A 506 13.92 -39.45 9.72
N PRO A 507 13.44 -40.44 10.50
CA PRO A 507 12.08 -40.41 11.05
C PRO A 507 11.85 -39.29 12.07
N LEU A 508 12.81 -39.01 12.95
CA LEU A 508 12.69 -37.96 13.99
C LEU A 508 12.72 -36.57 13.36
N LEU A 509 13.61 -36.36 12.37
CA LEU A 509 13.67 -35.12 11.60
C LEU A 509 12.41 -34.87 10.77
N GLN A 510 11.81 -35.92 10.22
CA GLN A 510 10.55 -35.80 9.47
C GLN A 510 9.39 -35.41 10.40
N GLU A 511 9.39 -35.90 11.65
CA GLU A 511 8.41 -35.50 12.66
C GLU A 511 8.60 -34.05 13.09
N ALA A 512 9.85 -33.62 13.33
CA ALA A 512 10.17 -32.23 13.61
C ALA A 512 9.79 -31.30 12.43
N ALA A 513 10.05 -31.71 11.19
CA ALA A 513 9.64 -30.97 10.00
C ALA A 513 8.11 -30.75 9.97
N ARG A 514 7.30 -31.79 10.22
CA ARG A 514 5.84 -31.67 10.31
C ARG A 514 5.41 -30.69 11.41
N LYS A 515 6.08 -30.71 12.57
CA LYS A 515 5.82 -29.79 13.69
C LYS A 515 6.13 -28.32 13.37
N PHE A 516 6.99 -28.05 12.38
CA PHE A 516 7.28 -26.71 11.85
C PHE A 516 6.47 -26.35 10.59
N ASN A 517 5.47 -27.16 10.21
CA ASN A 517 4.73 -27.03 8.95
C ASN A 517 5.64 -27.09 7.70
N VAL A 518 6.66 -27.94 7.74
CA VAL A 518 7.62 -28.19 6.66
C VAL A 518 7.41 -29.60 6.11
N ALA A 519 7.41 -29.76 4.78
CA ALA A 519 7.04 -31.01 4.12
C ALA A 519 8.11 -32.10 4.20
N THR A 520 9.40 -31.72 4.19
CA THR A 520 10.53 -32.66 4.17
C THR A 520 11.61 -32.29 5.18
N SER A 521 12.33 -33.29 5.67
CA SER A 521 13.53 -33.09 6.51
C SER A 521 14.63 -32.30 5.78
N GLU A 522 14.73 -32.42 4.46
CA GLU A 522 15.65 -31.61 3.64
C GLU A 522 15.33 -30.12 3.69
N ASP A 523 14.06 -29.75 3.60
CA ASP A 523 13.65 -28.35 3.69
C ASP A 523 13.90 -27.77 5.08
N LEU A 524 13.83 -28.61 6.13
CA LEU A 524 14.21 -28.22 7.50
C LEU A 524 15.71 -27.85 7.57
N TYR A 525 16.59 -28.64 6.96
CA TYR A 525 18.01 -28.30 6.84
C TYR A 525 18.24 -27.02 6.04
N VAL A 526 17.52 -26.82 4.93
CA VAL A 526 17.61 -25.59 4.13
C VAL A 526 17.21 -24.38 4.96
N MET A 527 16.15 -24.47 5.77
CA MET A 527 15.70 -23.38 6.66
C MET A 527 16.70 -23.06 7.77
N VAL A 528 17.39 -24.07 8.31
CA VAL A 528 18.50 -23.85 9.24
C VAL A 528 19.70 -23.23 8.54
N GLY A 529 20.01 -23.71 7.34
CA GLY A 529 21.08 -23.17 6.51
C GLY A 529 20.86 -21.70 6.18
N ASP A 530 19.65 -21.30 5.79
CA ASP A 530 19.28 -19.93 5.44
C ASP A 530 19.09 -19.01 6.67
N GLY A 531 19.16 -19.58 7.89
CA GLY A 531 19.02 -18.84 9.15
C GLY A 531 17.58 -18.48 9.53
N VAL A 532 16.58 -19.08 8.87
CA VAL A 532 15.15 -18.93 9.19
C VAL A 532 14.81 -19.65 10.50
N LEU A 533 15.43 -20.82 10.73
CA LEU A 533 15.34 -21.57 11.97
C LEU A 533 16.71 -21.69 12.60
N THR A 534 16.81 -21.56 13.93
CA THR A 534 18.08 -21.82 14.60
C THR A 534 18.26 -23.33 14.83
N PRO A 535 19.49 -23.86 14.79
CA PRO A 535 19.76 -25.26 15.13
C PRO A 535 19.19 -25.66 16.50
N TYR A 536 19.20 -24.72 17.45
CA TYR A 536 18.65 -24.87 18.79
C TYR A 536 17.14 -25.13 18.80
N GLN A 537 16.36 -24.37 18.01
CA GLN A 537 14.90 -24.54 17.93
C GLN A 537 14.51 -25.90 17.37
N VAL A 538 15.25 -26.38 16.36
CA VAL A 538 15.01 -27.69 15.75
C VAL A 538 15.33 -28.80 16.75
N LEU A 539 16.42 -28.70 17.50
CA LEU A 539 16.79 -29.67 18.53
C LEU A 539 15.85 -29.68 19.73
N GLY A 540 15.34 -28.53 20.17
CA GLY A 540 14.31 -28.46 21.22
C GLY A 540 13.03 -29.19 20.83
N ARG A 541 12.57 -29.03 19.58
CA ARG A 541 11.38 -29.72 19.05
C ARG A 541 11.59 -31.22 18.81
N LEU A 542 12.80 -31.65 18.49
CA LEU A 542 13.16 -33.08 18.37
C LEU A 542 13.09 -33.82 19.71
N LYS A 543 13.23 -33.11 20.84
CA LYS A 543 13.16 -33.67 22.20
C LYS A 543 11.75 -33.78 22.79
N GLY A 544 10.72 -33.28 22.09
CA GLY A 544 9.35 -33.33 22.58
C GLY A 544 9.04 -32.33 23.71
N GLU A 545 9.86 -31.29 23.88
CA GLU A 545 9.54 -30.18 24.79
C GLU A 545 8.41 -29.33 24.15
N GLU A 546 7.22 -29.36 24.74
CA GLU A 546 6.14 -28.43 24.44
C GLU A 546 6.49 -27.04 24.99
N GLU A 547 6.30 -26.03 24.11
CA GLU A 547 6.52 -24.59 24.30
C GLU A 547 7.95 -24.11 24.56
N VAL A 548 8.60 -23.67 23.47
CA VAL A 548 9.67 -22.67 23.52
C VAL A 548 9.11 -21.35 22.96
N PRO A 549 9.09 -20.24 23.72
CA PRO A 549 8.74 -18.92 23.18
C PRO A 549 9.74 -18.50 22.09
N PRO A 550 9.43 -17.48 21.25
CA PRO A 550 10.32 -17.03 20.18
C PRO A 550 11.69 -16.61 20.74
N PRO A 551 12.76 -16.66 19.93
CA PRO A 551 14.13 -16.68 20.42
C PRO A 551 14.44 -15.43 21.23
N ALA A 552 14.75 -15.63 22.51
CA ALA A 552 15.36 -14.61 23.35
C ALA A 552 16.71 -14.22 22.76
N GLU A 553 16.88 -12.92 22.55
CA GLU A 553 18.16 -12.28 22.35
C GLU A 553 19.18 -12.72 23.41
N ALA A 554 20.45 -12.72 23.00
CA ALA A 554 21.61 -13.15 23.75
C ALA A 554 21.54 -12.91 25.27
N ALA A 555 21.84 -13.99 26.01
CA ALA A 555 22.18 -14.07 27.42
C ALA A 555 22.26 -12.73 28.17
N LYS A 556 21.13 -12.29 28.75
CA LYS A 556 21.16 -11.39 29.91
C LYS A 556 21.41 -12.25 31.14
N THR A 557 22.59 -12.07 31.71
CA THR A 557 22.99 -12.52 33.04
C THR A 557 21.86 -12.32 34.04
N THR A 558 21.53 -13.37 34.78
CA THR A 558 20.56 -13.35 35.88
C THR A 558 20.92 -12.28 36.89
N VAL A 559 20.16 -11.19 36.93
CA VAL A 559 20.15 -10.25 38.06
C VAL A 559 19.03 -10.68 39.00
N LYS A 560 19.38 -10.87 40.28
CA LYS A 560 18.45 -11.21 41.38
C LYS A 560 17.17 -10.33 41.35
N PRO A 561 16.01 -10.83 41.78
CA PRO A 561 14.76 -10.07 41.77
C PRO A 561 14.87 -8.81 42.63
N TRP A 562 14.46 -7.67 42.05
CA TRP A 562 14.52 -6.34 42.67
C TRP A 562 13.28 -6.12 43.55
N SER A 563 13.36 -6.49 44.82
CA SER A 563 12.38 -6.08 45.83
C SER A 563 12.69 -4.64 46.29
N GLY A 564 11.80 -3.68 46.00
CA GLY A 564 11.87 -2.30 46.54
C GLY A 564 11.95 -1.15 45.52
N TYR A 565 11.76 -1.41 44.23
CA TYR A 565 11.79 -0.39 43.17
C TYR A 565 10.41 -0.20 42.54
N GLY A 566 10.07 1.06 42.22
CA GLY A 566 8.78 1.44 41.66
C GLY A 566 8.56 1.01 40.20
N LYS A 567 7.39 1.37 39.64
CA LYS A 567 7.05 1.19 38.22
C LYS A 567 8.01 1.99 37.32
N PRO A 568 8.41 1.43 36.17
CA PRO A 568 9.40 2.07 35.31
C PRO A 568 8.85 3.30 34.57
N SER A 569 9.64 4.36 34.51
CA SER A 569 9.40 5.56 33.67
C SER A 569 10.67 5.83 32.85
N HIS A 570 10.54 5.99 31.53
CA HIS A 570 11.67 6.18 30.59
C HIS A 570 12.80 5.13 30.68
N GLY A 571 12.46 3.88 31.03
CA GLY A 571 13.46 2.81 31.17
C GLY A 571 14.35 2.96 32.41
N ILE A 572 13.93 3.73 33.41
CA ILE A 572 14.64 3.90 34.68
C ILE A 572 13.69 3.66 35.85
N ARG A 573 14.16 2.93 36.87
CA ARG A 573 13.48 2.73 38.14
C ARG A 573 14.17 3.51 39.25
N VAL A 574 13.37 4.19 40.05
CA VAL A 574 13.82 4.91 41.25
C VAL A 574 13.51 4.04 42.47
N LYS A 575 14.46 3.93 43.40
CA LYS A 575 14.28 3.15 44.63
C LYS A 575 13.24 3.82 45.54
N GLY A 576 12.18 3.09 45.90
CA GLY A 576 11.20 3.49 46.92
C GLY A 576 10.14 4.55 46.55
N ILE A 577 10.08 5.06 45.31
CA ILE A 577 9.06 6.05 44.91
C ILE A 577 8.51 5.74 43.51
N ASP A 578 7.18 5.75 43.36
CA ASP A 578 6.45 5.57 42.11
C ASP A 578 6.06 6.92 41.46
N ASN A 579 5.95 6.96 40.11
CA ASN A 579 5.43 8.09 39.32
C ASN A 579 6.16 9.45 39.50
N LEU A 580 7.48 9.47 39.37
CA LEU A 580 8.27 10.71 39.24
C LEU A 580 8.56 11.04 37.77
N ASP A 581 8.56 12.32 37.42
CA ASP A 581 9.12 12.79 36.16
C ASP A 581 10.64 12.56 36.15
N ILE A 582 11.11 11.75 35.20
CA ILE A 582 12.53 11.38 35.06
C ILE A 582 13.07 11.98 33.78
N ARG A 583 14.24 12.63 33.85
CA ARG A 583 14.93 13.20 32.68
C ARG A 583 16.41 12.83 32.69
N LEU A 584 16.94 12.47 31.52
CA LEU A 584 18.38 12.25 31.34
C LEU A 584 19.13 13.58 31.26
N ALA A 585 20.24 13.70 31.98
CA ALA A 585 21.02 14.93 32.03
C ALA A 585 21.83 15.17 30.74
N HIS A 586 21.71 16.36 30.17
CA HIS A 586 22.45 16.74 28.95
C HIS A 586 23.97 16.87 29.16
N CYS A 587 24.45 17.09 30.39
CA CYS A 587 25.89 17.27 30.66
C CYS A 587 26.71 15.96 30.58
N CYS A 588 26.08 14.79 30.70
CA CYS A 588 26.79 13.49 30.62
C CYS A 588 26.08 12.45 29.75
N ASN A 589 24.86 12.75 29.30
CA ASN A 589 24.04 11.95 28.39
C ASN A 589 24.06 10.43 28.70
N PRO A 590 23.59 9.99 29.88
CA PRO A 590 23.73 8.60 30.31
C PRO A 590 23.02 7.61 29.38
N LEU A 591 23.67 6.49 29.08
CA LEU A 591 23.14 5.42 28.23
C LEU A 591 22.80 4.16 29.03
N PRO A 592 21.86 3.33 28.57
CA PRO A 592 21.62 2.00 29.15
C PRO A 592 22.91 1.18 29.25
N GLY A 593 23.30 0.87 30.48
CA GLY A 593 24.57 0.21 30.82
C GLY A 593 25.57 1.10 31.56
N ASP A 594 25.45 2.43 31.49
CA ASP A 594 26.24 3.36 32.32
C ASP A 594 25.82 3.25 33.79
N ALA A 595 26.78 3.31 34.73
CA ALA A 595 26.47 3.48 36.14
C ALA A 595 25.81 4.86 36.35
N ILE A 596 24.61 4.92 36.91
CA ILE A 596 23.80 6.14 37.02
C ILE A 596 23.42 6.51 38.46
N LEU A 597 23.22 7.80 38.70
CA LEU A 597 22.71 8.39 39.93
C LEU A 597 21.62 9.41 39.60
N GLY A 598 20.57 9.46 40.42
CA GLY A 598 19.51 10.44 40.29
C GLY A 598 19.74 11.63 41.21
N TYR A 599 19.40 12.83 40.74
CA TYR A 599 19.42 14.07 41.52
C TYR A 599 18.03 14.73 41.49
N ILE A 600 17.49 15.03 42.67
CA ILE A 600 16.17 15.65 42.83
C ILE A 600 16.29 17.15 42.56
N THR A 601 15.75 17.59 41.43
CA THR A 601 15.72 19.01 41.04
C THR A 601 14.58 19.75 41.74
N ARG A 602 14.72 21.08 41.90
CA ARG A 602 13.63 21.93 42.44
C ARG A 602 12.55 22.12 41.37
N GLY A 603 11.54 21.24 41.36
CA GLY A 603 10.33 21.38 40.55
C GLY A 603 10.35 20.79 39.13
N ARG A 604 11.40 20.04 38.74
CA ARG A 604 11.50 19.39 37.42
C ARG A 604 11.75 17.88 37.51
N GLY A 605 11.36 17.27 38.63
CA GLY A 605 11.54 15.84 38.87
C GLY A 605 13.00 15.42 39.12
N VAL A 606 13.35 14.20 38.72
CA VAL A 606 14.66 13.58 38.93
C VAL A 606 15.51 13.67 37.66
N SER A 607 16.67 14.33 37.77
CA SER A 607 17.69 14.37 36.71
C SER A 607 18.64 13.20 36.88
N VAL A 608 18.82 12.37 35.86
CA VAL A 608 19.69 11.19 35.88
C VAL A 608 21.03 11.53 35.26
N HIS A 609 22.10 11.31 36.03
CA HIS A 609 23.48 11.54 35.64
C HIS A 609 24.27 10.22 35.64
N ARG A 610 25.35 10.15 34.87
CA ARG A 610 26.36 9.11 35.07
C ARG A 610 27.04 9.30 36.43
N ALA A 611 27.38 8.22 37.11
CA ALA A 611 27.99 8.22 38.44
C ALA A 611 29.36 8.93 38.47
N ASP A 612 30.05 9.04 37.32
CA ASP A 612 31.33 9.72 37.15
C ASP A 612 31.20 11.18 36.65
N CYS A 613 29.98 11.71 36.52
CA CYS A 613 29.77 13.07 36.03
C CYS A 613 30.30 14.13 37.04
N PRO A 614 31.11 15.12 36.61
CA PRO A 614 31.60 16.17 37.50
C PRO A 614 30.48 16.94 38.24
N ASN A 615 29.36 17.20 37.55
CA ASN A 615 28.21 17.88 38.14
C ASN A 615 27.53 17.04 39.23
N ILE A 616 27.38 15.71 39.04
CA ILE A 616 26.79 14.87 40.09
C ILE A 616 27.72 14.72 41.28
N ASN A 617 29.04 14.67 41.04
CA ASN A 617 30.03 14.62 42.12
C ASN A 617 30.02 15.91 42.94
N HIS A 618 29.90 17.08 42.31
CA HIS A 618 29.74 18.34 43.01
C HIS A 618 28.44 18.39 43.85
N HIS A 619 27.32 17.93 43.29
CA HIS A 619 26.05 17.81 44.03
C HIS A 619 26.12 16.77 45.16
N ARG A 620 26.96 15.74 45.03
CA ARG A 620 27.19 14.71 46.05
C ARG A 620 27.95 15.22 47.26
N GLU A 621 28.81 16.20 47.05
CA GLU A 621 29.57 16.89 48.10
C GLU A 621 28.73 17.97 48.81
N THR A 622 27.86 18.66 48.07
CA THR A 622 27.12 19.84 48.59
C THR A 622 25.68 19.56 49.02
N GLU A 623 24.98 18.63 48.37
CA GLU A 623 23.53 18.40 48.54
C GLU A 623 23.20 16.89 48.58
N ARG A 624 23.89 16.15 49.44
CA ARG A 624 23.81 14.68 49.52
C ARG A 624 22.40 14.13 49.73
N GLU A 625 21.54 14.88 50.42
CA GLU A 625 20.13 14.54 50.69
C GLU A 625 19.24 14.50 49.43
N ARG A 626 19.70 15.05 48.31
CA ARG A 626 18.97 15.08 47.03
C ARG A 626 19.41 14.01 46.04
N ILE A 627 20.38 13.18 46.42
CA ILE A 627 20.83 12.07 45.58
C ILE A 627 20.01 10.84 45.88
N ILE A 628 19.47 10.24 44.82
CA ILE A 628 18.66 9.04 44.89
C ILE A 628 19.24 7.93 44.01
N GLU A 629 19.14 6.70 44.50
CA GLU A 629 19.55 5.51 43.75
C GLU A 629 18.53 5.22 42.64
N VAL A 630 19.05 5.16 41.41
CA VAL A 630 18.27 4.89 40.20
C VAL A 630 18.96 3.79 39.40
N ALA A 631 18.19 3.06 38.60
CA ALA A 631 18.73 1.98 37.79
C ALA A 631 17.99 1.83 36.46
N TRP A 632 18.69 1.28 35.47
CA TRP A 632 18.13 0.97 34.17
C TRP A 632 17.15 -0.21 34.24
N ASP A 633 16.01 -0.06 33.58
CA ASP A 633 15.03 -1.11 33.32
C ASP A 633 15.31 -1.65 31.91
N GLY A 634 15.73 -2.92 31.82
CA GLY A 634 16.32 -3.51 30.62
C GLY A 634 15.37 -3.81 29.44
N THR A 635 14.24 -3.11 29.35
CA THR A 635 13.13 -3.35 28.40
C THR A 635 12.78 -2.15 27.51
N ALA A 636 13.53 -1.05 27.56
CA ALA A 636 13.28 0.11 26.70
C ALA A 636 13.96 -0.06 25.33
N ASP A 637 13.16 -0.22 24.27
CA ASP A 637 13.58 -0.35 22.87
C ASP A 637 13.93 1.02 22.23
N ALA A 638 14.58 1.89 23.00
CA ALA A 638 14.88 3.28 22.62
C ALA A 638 16.29 3.41 22.02
N THR A 639 16.44 4.25 20.99
CA THR A 639 17.75 4.67 20.47
C THR A 639 18.17 6.01 21.09
N TYR A 640 19.46 6.13 21.37
CA TYR A 640 20.07 7.29 22.02
C TYR A 640 21.14 7.90 21.13
N GLN A 641 21.13 9.22 20.99
CA GLN A 641 22.13 9.93 20.20
C GLN A 641 23.44 10.05 20.98
N VAL A 642 24.53 9.60 20.37
CA VAL A 642 25.88 9.63 20.93
C VAL A 642 26.82 10.32 19.96
N HIS A 643 27.74 11.13 20.51
CA HIS A 643 28.82 11.75 19.75
C HIS A 643 30.10 10.96 19.96
N ILE A 644 30.79 10.63 18.87
CA ILE A 644 32.09 9.96 18.86
C ILE A 644 33.06 10.81 18.05
N GLU A 645 34.28 10.94 18.56
CA GLU A 645 35.40 11.58 17.88
C GLU A 645 36.46 10.51 17.60
N ALA A 646 36.90 10.42 16.35
CA ALA A 646 37.98 9.55 15.90
C ALA A 646 39.16 10.40 15.41
N LEU A 647 40.34 10.20 15.99
CA LEU A 647 41.60 10.81 15.59
C LEU A 647 42.42 9.80 14.78
N ALA A 648 42.88 10.20 13.60
CA ALA A 648 43.59 9.34 12.67
C ALA A 648 44.67 10.12 11.90
N LEU A 649 45.58 9.42 11.22
CA LEU A 649 46.48 10.05 10.24
C LEU A 649 45.70 10.40 8.98
N ASP A 650 45.92 11.61 8.46
CA ASP A 650 45.21 12.09 7.28
C ASP A 650 45.66 11.33 6.03
N ARG A 651 44.69 10.67 5.38
CA ARG A 651 44.93 9.93 4.14
C ARG A 651 43.69 9.92 3.24
N PRO A 652 43.88 9.71 1.92
CA PRO A 652 42.77 9.56 1.00
C PRO A 652 41.79 8.47 1.48
N ASN A 653 40.50 8.79 1.40
CA ASN A 653 39.35 7.93 1.74
C ASN A 653 39.17 7.56 3.22
N LEU A 654 39.95 8.11 4.16
CA LEU A 654 39.80 7.83 5.60
C LEU A 654 38.35 8.03 6.11
N ALA A 655 37.73 9.16 5.77
CA ALA A 655 36.35 9.44 6.19
C ALA A 655 35.35 8.42 5.61
N MET A 656 35.60 7.93 4.39
CA MET A 656 34.77 6.91 3.75
C MET A 656 34.92 5.56 4.44
N ASP A 657 36.15 5.18 4.81
CA ASP A 657 36.42 3.94 5.54
C ASP A 657 35.72 3.93 6.91
N ILE A 658 35.76 5.05 7.64
CA ILE A 658 35.09 5.21 8.93
C ILE A 658 33.57 5.16 8.76
N MET A 659 33.01 5.86 7.77
CA MET A 659 31.57 5.82 7.50
C MET A 659 31.09 4.43 7.08
N ALA A 660 31.86 3.72 6.24
CA ALA A 660 31.53 2.35 5.81
C ALA A 660 31.54 1.38 7.01
N ALA A 661 32.53 1.47 7.89
CA ALA A 661 32.62 0.62 9.07
C ALA A 661 31.40 0.76 10.00
N VAL A 662 30.89 1.99 10.16
CA VAL A 662 29.68 2.31 10.94
C VAL A 662 28.39 1.96 10.19
N ALA A 663 28.33 2.17 8.87
CA ALA A 663 27.15 1.81 8.07
C ALA A 663 26.90 0.29 8.05
N ASP A 664 27.97 -0.51 7.99
CA ASP A 664 27.91 -1.98 8.08
C ASP A 664 27.24 -2.50 9.37
N THR A 665 27.30 -1.74 10.47
CA THR A 665 26.65 -2.12 11.74
C THR A 665 25.16 -1.80 11.76
N LYS A 666 24.60 -1.30 10.64
CA LYS A 666 23.22 -0.83 10.50
C LYS A 666 22.87 0.28 11.52
N THR A 667 23.89 1.03 11.93
CA THR A 667 23.73 2.16 12.86
C THR A 667 23.39 3.41 12.06
N ILE A 668 22.38 4.15 12.49
CA ILE A 668 22.00 5.41 11.84
C ILE A 668 23.05 6.47 12.20
N ILE A 669 23.57 7.15 11.17
CA ILE A 669 24.51 8.27 11.30
C ILE A 669 23.75 9.56 11.02
N ASN A 670 23.60 10.41 12.03
CA ASN A 670 22.84 11.66 11.94
C ASN A 670 23.67 12.80 11.37
N SER A 671 24.98 12.84 11.66
CA SER A 671 25.90 13.82 11.08
C SER A 671 27.33 13.33 11.14
N VAL A 672 28.12 13.69 10.12
CA VAL A 672 29.56 13.45 10.05
C VAL A 672 30.26 14.77 9.76
N HIS A 673 31.27 15.13 10.55
CA HIS A 673 32.15 16.25 10.27
C HIS A 673 33.58 15.73 10.26
N ALA A 674 34.26 15.86 9.14
CA ALA A 674 35.66 15.48 9.01
C ALA A 674 36.48 16.75 8.75
N ARG A 675 37.58 16.91 9.48
CA ARG A 675 38.53 18.02 9.30
C ARG A 675 39.96 17.53 9.42
N ALA A 676 40.81 17.99 8.52
CA ALA A 676 42.25 17.84 8.66
C ALA A 676 42.78 18.83 9.71
N THR A 677 43.66 18.37 10.59
CA THR A 677 44.37 19.18 11.59
C THR A 677 45.83 19.39 11.16
N ARG A 678 46.53 20.30 11.84
CA ARG A 678 47.97 20.50 11.60
C ARG A 678 48.73 19.28 12.14
N ASN A 679 49.72 18.78 11.37
CA ASN A 679 50.54 17.57 11.61
C ASN A 679 50.03 16.27 10.94
N ASP A 680 49.51 16.34 9.71
CA ASP A 680 49.07 15.16 8.92
C ASP A 680 48.07 14.25 9.67
N GLN A 681 47.19 14.87 10.45
CA GLN A 681 46.14 14.21 11.21
C GLN A 681 44.76 14.66 10.73
N ALA A 682 43.78 13.78 10.90
CA ALA A 682 42.39 14.05 10.60
C ALA A 682 41.54 13.71 11.82
N LEU A 683 40.59 14.59 12.11
CA LEU A 683 39.58 14.41 13.14
C LEU A 683 38.24 14.17 12.47
N VAL A 684 37.58 13.07 12.82
CA VAL A 684 36.25 12.71 12.32
C VAL A 684 35.28 12.63 13.48
N ASP A 685 34.34 13.57 13.50
CA ASP A 685 33.25 13.67 14.46
C ASP A 685 31.99 13.01 13.88
N LEU A 686 31.43 12.03 14.58
CA LEU A 686 30.20 11.35 14.20
C LEU A 686 29.14 11.50 15.28
N LYS A 687 27.91 11.82 14.86
CA LYS A 687 26.71 11.68 15.68
C LYS A 687 25.94 10.47 15.20
N ILE A 688 25.74 9.50 16.09
CA ILE A 688 25.15 8.20 15.75
C ILE A 688 24.11 7.78 16.78
N GLU A 689 23.13 6.98 16.34
CA GLU A 689 22.06 6.45 17.20
C GLU A 689 22.39 5.04 17.70
N ILE A 690 22.49 4.91 19.01
CA ILE A 690 22.93 3.69 19.70
C ILE A 690 21.82 3.13 20.58
N ARG A 691 21.78 1.79 20.68
CA ARG A 691 20.79 1.07 21.51
C ARG A 691 21.30 0.76 22.92
N SER A 692 22.59 0.47 23.05
CA SER A 692 23.22 0.07 24.31
C SER A 692 24.70 0.46 24.35
N LEU A 693 25.29 0.50 25.55
CA LEU A 693 26.72 0.69 25.71
C LEU A 693 27.55 -0.38 24.97
N GLU A 694 27.05 -1.62 24.90
CA GLU A 694 27.68 -2.71 24.15
C GLU A 694 27.72 -2.42 22.65
N HIS A 695 26.62 -1.90 22.09
CA HIS A 695 26.56 -1.48 20.69
C HIS A 695 27.51 -0.31 20.41
N LEU A 696 27.64 0.66 21.34
CA LEU A 696 28.62 1.74 21.22
C LEU A 696 30.06 1.19 21.18
N ASN A 697 30.41 0.34 22.14
CA ASN A 697 31.75 -0.22 22.24
C ASN A 697 32.12 -1.06 21.01
N TYR A 698 31.18 -1.85 20.50
CA TYR A 698 31.36 -2.61 19.27
C TYR A 698 31.71 -1.72 18.07
N ILE A 699 31.00 -0.59 17.91
CA ILE A 699 31.30 0.37 16.84
C ILE A 699 32.66 1.03 17.06
N MET A 700 32.95 1.48 18.28
CA MET A 700 34.24 2.13 18.59
C MET A 700 35.42 1.18 18.31
N ASP A 701 35.30 -0.10 18.66
CA ASP A 701 36.33 -1.10 18.39
C ASP A 701 36.47 -1.41 16.90
N LYS A 702 35.36 -1.38 16.14
CA LYS A 702 35.41 -1.54 14.69
C LYS A 702 36.10 -0.36 14.00
N ILE A 703 35.86 0.87 14.47
CA ILE A 703 36.56 2.07 13.97
C ILE A 703 38.04 2.02 14.34
N ARG A 704 38.40 1.56 15.55
CA ARG A 704 39.81 1.40 15.97
C ARG A 704 40.60 0.40 15.12
N ARG A 705 39.93 -0.57 14.49
CA ARG A 705 40.58 -1.57 13.61
C ARG A 705 40.90 -1.02 12.22
N ILE A 706 40.36 0.15 11.86
CA ILE A 706 40.68 0.80 10.59
C ILE A 706 42.14 1.24 10.63
N ARG A 707 42.89 0.87 9.59
CA ARG A 707 44.29 1.28 9.45
C ARG A 707 44.39 2.80 9.52
N ASP A 708 45.33 3.26 10.34
CA ASP A 708 45.67 4.67 10.57
C ASP A 708 44.75 5.45 11.55
N VAL A 709 43.75 4.79 12.14
CA VAL A 709 43.01 5.33 13.29
C VAL A 709 43.83 5.18 14.56
N MET A 710 44.12 6.29 15.24
CA MET A 710 44.94 6.33 16.45
C MET A 710 44.09 6.25 17.72
N GLU A 711 42.99 6.99 17.77
CA GLU A 711 42.13 7.07 18.95
C GLU A 711 40.66 7.19 18.53
N VAL A 712 39.77 6.55 19.31
CA VAL A 712 38.32 6.72 19.20
C VAL A 712 37.77 6.88 20.60
N LYS A 713 37.09 8.01 20.84
CA LYS A 713 36.50 8.34 22.14
C LYS A 713 35.09 8.88 22.00
N ARG A 714 34.28 8.65 23.02
CA ARG A 714 32.95 9.25 23.16
C ARG A 714 33.12 10.71 23.61
N VAL A 715 32.54 11.64 22.86
CA VAL A 715 32.56 13.06 23.25
C VAL A 715 31.51 13.29 24.33
N VAL A 716 31.95 13.76 25.49
CA VAL A 716 31.06 14.23 26.56
C VAL A 716 30.85 15.73 26.34
N PRO A 717 29.60 16.23 26.37
CA PRO A 717 29.35 17.66 26.32
C PRO A 717 30.08 18.33 27.48
N SER A 718 31.02 19.22 27.16
CA SER A 718 31.71 20.08 28.12
C SER A 718 30.76 21.08 28.78
#